data_AF-A0A261XTL4-F1
#
_entry.id   AF-A0A261XTL4-F1
#
_cell.length_a   1.000
_cell.length_b   1.000
_cell.length_c   1.000
_cell.angle_alpha   90.00
_cell.angle_beta   90.00
_cell.angle_gamma   90.00
#
_symmetry.space_group_name_H-M   'P 1'
#
loop_
_entity.id
_entity.type
_entity.pdbx_description
1 polymer ?
#
loop_
_entity_poly.entity_id
_entity_poly.type
_entity_poly.pdbx_seq_one_letter_code
_entity_poly.pdbx_strand_id
1 'polypeptide(L)'
;MESTETIVMSTIMSRTLTQRSTASSRSLAQARHQRILETPDKPWLQKKRPGQRWLTIIPVTGIIIAFAVGGVICYLGIASMPNNKYCLVLDDDFSTLNTSIWSHEIQLGGFGNGEFEWTTDSSNNSYVSNGVLHIVPTLTEDVIGVGNLLNGYTLNLTGCTGTMWSDCMRTSNSTNGTIINPVQSARLTTRNSVSINRGKIEIVAKFPKGDWLWPAIWLLPKNNVYGPWPASGEIDLAESRGNTRTYSPFGNNVFGSTLHWGPSSDLDSWYMTTNTYSNQHSDYTQDYHTFGLEWTDTYIMTWVDSPLRQNLYVDLTKDFWSRGNFPLSYQNGSAIVNPWSSTGSPATPFDQEFYLLLDVAVGGTNGWFPDSLNKPWVDNSPIAQLEFYNNKDKWLPTWGAGEASGLSVQSVKMWQLSTTAEVDPFRSEDEDGIIESVGSVTNEEGEYESTEKYDLMAEHLYTACRSKGYFNANHKIGCVTLRISRGNNVFYPATTNDVFREVVSAFNVEVTIKMSSKIVKSVFKSLPLDARDVLLRDGMKIQVLDSARHLLRARKHQWAAFIREDQTLILWGDSFDGILDVAEVMEKKLVQLIWSGIPKEAMEEVAEKERDLESLYTQQRPYMFITSLANTFAAMTVIILLCNGLRALLVEWYIDGDWTRFFIMLTCPMLALATQFLPQAFFGSLFAMIGPLWQVNENTMFYSGKPPRNRLSGENLPHITVQVPVYKESLNGVIDPTIQSIKAAITTYELQGGTVNIFVNDDGMQLLNERDRRIRQQYYTNHSIGWVARPPHGHNGFIRGGRFKKASNMNFALNISTKIEEALEAIRDPSWTDEDEAIAYEWTLNAVIEQDGRAWAAGNIRVGELILLLDSDSRVPEDCFLDAATEMTQNPEVAIIQHSSGVMLVVHNYWEHGIAWFTRMVYHAIRIAVAGGDVAAFVGHNAFLRWSAMREVAFEEDGVRKIWSESHVSEDFDMSLRLQIAGYISRYATYSNNMFKEGVSLTVYDEITRWQKYAYGCSELIFHPLYKWIYKGPFTPLFRKFLFSNMMLHSKIGILGYVGSYYAIACSIWLTILGYFLSGWWAYAIDHFYITNFEVLFATLCAFPLFGNVALSVIRYRLKEMSLLGAFFDTAKWIPFFAIFFGGLSFHVSLALMAHLVGYNMQWGATAKELEESNFFREVPKVIKGYKFMYLFMIAIIAGMCCLAFVVPVEWSITKVTVVVPLVLSVSSHVLLPLALNPFLMNFTY
;
A
#
# COMPACT_ATOMS: atom_id res chain seq x y z
N MET A 1 -9.18 41.71 48.80
CA MET A 1 -9.11 41.70 50.27
C MET A 1 -7.72 41.25 50.65
N GLU A 2 -6.83 42.17 51.02
CA GLU A 2 -5.52 41.83 51.55
C GLU A 2 -5.64 41.57 53.07
N SER A 3 -5.19 40.40 53.58
CA SER A 3 -4.86 40.21 55.02
C SER A 3 -4.27 38.84 55.43
N THR A 4 -3.73 38.00 54.53
CA THR A 4 -3.24 36.65 54.90
C THR A 4 -1.78 36.32 54.58
N GLU A 5 -1.14 37.01 53.64
CA GLU A 5 0.25 36.69 53.21
C GLU A 5 1.30 36.95 54.30
N THR A 6 1.05 37.88 55.22
CA THR A 6 2.08 38.44 56.12
C THR A 6 2.45 37.55 57.33
N ILE A 7 1.66 36.51 57.64
CA ILE A 7 1.78 35.79 58.93
C ILE A 7 2.61 34.49 58.82
N VAL A 8 2.72 33.88 57.64
CA VAL A 8 3.45 32.59 57.47
C VAL A 8 4.93 32.80 57.17
N MET A 9 5.28 33.81 56.36
CA MET A 9 6.66 34.02 55.89
C MET A 9 7.68 34.26 57.03
N SER A 10 7.25 34.90 58.12
CA SER A 10 8.08 35.17 59.31
C SER A 10 8.50 33.91 60.08
N THR A 11 7.72 32.83 59.99
CA THR A 11 7.97 31.59 60.75
C THR A 11 9.08 30.75 60.12
N ILE A 12 9.22 30.79 58.79
CA ILE A 12 10.24 30.02 58.06
C ILE A 12 11.62 30.71 58.14
N MET A 13 11.67 32.04 58.00
CA MET A 13 12.95 32.79 58.05
C MET A 13 13.66 32.74 59.42
N SER A 14 12.98 32.35 60.51
CA SER A 14 13.54 32.38 61.87
C SER A 14 14.47 31.20 62.21
N ARG A 15 14.70 30.24 61.30
CA ARG A 15 15.56 29.06 61.54
C ARG A 15 16.85 28.98 60.74
N THR A 16 17.07 29.84 59.76
CA THR A 16 18.12 29.69 58.73
C THR A 16 19.36 30.57 58.93
N LEU A 17 19.70 30.94 60.17
CA LEU A 17 20.76 31.91 60.48
C LEU A 17 21.98 31.39 61.28
N THR A 18 22.24 30.08 61.28
CA THR A 18 23.53 29.54 61.79
C THR A 18 24.06 28.32 61.00
N GLN A 19 24.53 28.53 59.77
CA GLN A 19 25.76 27.90 59.24
C GLN A 19 26.12 28.45 57.84
N ARG A 20 27.20 29.22 57.74
CA ARG A 20 27.90 29.50 56.47
C ARG A 20 29.21 28.70 56.48
N SER A 21 29.27 27.61 55.73
CA SER A 21 30.49 26.85 55.46
C SER A 21 30.35 26.04 54.18
N THR A 22 31.45 25.87 53.45
CA THR A 22 31.67 24.85 52.38
C THR A 22 30.59 24.72 51.31
N ALA A 23 30.86 25.25 50.11
CA ALA A 23 30.16 24.83 48.91
C ALA A 23 30.57 23.38 48.55
N SER A 24 29.63 22.44 48.66
CA SER A 24 29.78 21.03 48.25
C SER A 24 28.39 20.44 48.01
N SER A 25 28.27 19.53 47.05
CA SER A 25 27.03 18.83 46.62
C SER A 25 25.79 19.70 46.36
N ARG A 26 25.45 19.90 45.08
CA ARG A 26 24.04 20.10 44.65
C ARG A 26 23.24 18.81 44.88
N SER A 27 21.92 18.88 44.98
CA SER A 27 21.10 17.66 45.06
C SER A 27 21.06 16.92 43.71
N LEU A 28 20.86 15.60 43.77
CA LEU A 28 20.68 14.77 42.57
C LEU A 28 19.43 15.20 41.76
N ALA A 29 18.38 15.68 42.44
CA ALA A 29 17.19 16.24 41.81
C ALA A 29 17.50 17.51 40.99
N GLN A 30 18.28 18.45 41.53
CA GLN A 30 18.73 19.65 40.80
C GLN A 30 19.59 19.27 39.57
N ALA A 31 20.54 18.33 39.73
CA ALA A 31 21.45 17.91 38.66
C ALA A 31 20.80 17.06 37.55
N ARG A 32 19.63 16.45 37.82
CA ARG A 32 18.76 15.82 36.80
C ARG A 32 17.85 16.87 36.14
N HIS A 33 17.26 17.78 36.91
CA HIS A 33 16.36 18.81 36.37
C HIS A 33 17.07 19.77 35.39
N GLN A 34 18.31 20.20 35.67
CA GLN A 34 19.04 21.10 34.76
C GLN A 34 19.19 20.49 33.34
N ARG A 35 19.39 19.16 33.23
CA ARG A 35 19.46 18.42 31.96
C ARG A 35 18.13 18.34 31.20
N ILE A 36 17.00 18.60 31.86
CA ILE A 36 15.66 18.65 31.25
C ILE A 36 15.36 20.03 30.65
N LEU A 37 15.98 21.09 31.21
CA LEU A 37 15.81 22.48 30.76
C LEU A 37 16.73 22.90 29.62
N GLU A 38 17.98 22.44 29.61
CA GLU A 38 18.98 22.82 28.61
C GLU A 38 18.66 22.33 27.19
N THR A 39 18.99 23.15 26.18
CA THR A 39 18.88 22.73 24.77
C THR A 39 19.93 21.68 24.45
N PRO A 40 19.55 20.48 23.96
CA PRO A 40 20.49 19.37 23.80
C PRO A 40 21.51 19.65 22.68
N ASP A 41 22.80 19.57 23.02
CA ASP A 41 23.90 19.66 22.05
C ASP A 41 23.81 18.55 20.99
N LYS A 42 24.09 18.90 19.73
CA LYS A 42 23.94 18.00 18.57
C LYS A 42 25.26 17.70 17.84
N PRO A 43 26.30 17.13 18.50
CA PRO A 43 27.60 16.89 17.87
C PRO A 43 27.55 15.92 16.67
N TRP A 44 26.54 15.03 16.62
CA TRP A 44 26.35 14.12 15.49
C TRP A 44 25.99 14.82 14.17
N LEU A 45 25.41 16.03 14.22
CA LEU A 45 25.13 16.83 13.01
C LEU A 45 26.39 17.49 12.44
N GLN A 46 27.37 17.77 13.29
CA GLN A 46 28.64 18.39 12.88
C GLN A 46 29.55 17.37 12.17
N LYS A 47 29.65 16.14 12.69
CA LYS A 47 30.54 15.09 12.18
C LYS A 47 29.78 14.01 11.39
N LYS A 48 29.44 14.32 10.12
CA LYS A 48 28.74 13.39 9.20
C LYS A 48 29.47 12.04 9.09
N ARG A 49 28.80 10.96 9.47
CA ARG A 49 29.33 9.58 9.46
C ARG A 49 29.52 9.07 8.01
N PRO A 50 30.56 8.29 7.69
CA PRO A 50 30.91 7.95 6.30
C PRO A 50 29.80 7.18 5.57
N GLY A 51 29.16 6.20 6.24
CA GLY A 51 28.06 5.41 5.65
C GLY A 51 26.81 6.24 5.30
N GLN A 52 26.56 7.34 6.02
CA GLN A 52 25.35 8.15 5.87
C GLN A 52 25.21 8.76 4.46
N ARG A 53 26.32 9.04 3.77
CA ARG A 53 26.30 9.65 2.42
C ARG A 53 25.72 8.69 1.37
N TRP A 54 26.01 7.40 1.49
CA TRP A 54 25.57 6.38 0.54
C TRP A 54 24.05 6.21 0.51
N LEU A 55 23.36 6.44 1.64
CA LEU A 55 21.90 6.41 1.76
C LEU A 55 21.16 7.53 1.00
N THR A 56 21.91 8.49 0.45
CA THR A 56 21.44 9.50 -0.52
C THR A 56 22.05 9.28 -1.90
N ILE A 57 23.33 8.89 -2.00
CA ILE A 57 24.00 8.64 -3.30
C ILE A 57 23.33 7.47 -4.05
N ILE A 58 23.05 6.34 -3.39
CA ILE A 58 22.42 5.16 -4.01
C ILE A 58 21.09 5.53 -4.71
N PRO A 59 20.09 6.13 -4.03
CA PRO A 59 18.84 6.50 -4.68
C PRO A 59 18.99 7.61 -5.74
N VAL A 60 19.89 8.58 -5.57
CA VAL A 60 20.14 9.61 -6.61
C VAL A 60 20.71 8.97 -7.88
N THR A 61 21.74 8.13 -7.75
CA THR A 61 22.34 7.42 -8.89
C THR A 61 21.34 6.49 -9.56
N GLY A 62 20.53 5.74 -8.80
CA GLY A 62 19.48 4.89 -9.37
C GLY A 62 18.43 5.67 -10.15
N ILE A 63 17.96 6.81 -9.63
CA ILE A 63 17.03 7.71 -10.34
C ILE A 63 17.64 8.23 -11.66
N ILE A 64 18.92 8.64 -11.65
CA ILE A 64 19.63 9.07 -12.87
C ILE A 64 19.72 7.94 -13.89
N ILE A 65 20.07 6.71 -13.46
CA ILE A 65 20.11 5.53 -14.32
C ILE A 65 18.72 5.22 -14.88
N ALA A 66 17.65 5.30 -14.09
CA ALA A 66 16.29 5.05 -14.57
C ALA A 66 15.82 6.07 -15.60
N PHE A 67 16.18 7.35 -15.47
CA PHE A 67 15.91 8.35 -16.52
C PHE A 67 16.76 8.12 -17.78
N ALA A 68 18.02 7.68 -17.65
CA ALA A 68 18.85 7.34 -18.80
C ALA A 68 18.30 6.10 -19.55
N VAL A 69 17.96 5.03 -18.83
CA VAL A 69 17.31 3.83 -19.38
C VAL A 69 15.94 4.16 -19.97
N GLY A 70 15.14 5.00 -19.30
CA GLY A 70 13.86 5.49 -19.81
C GLY A 70 14.00 6.29 -21.11
N GLY A 71 15.04 7.13 -21.21
CA GLY A 71 15.38 7.85 -22.44
C GLY A 71 15.79 6.90 -23.58
N VAL A 72 16.58 5.87 -23.29
CA VAL A 72 16.92 4.81 -24.26
C VAL A 72 15.68 4.03 -24.68
N ILE A 73 14.77 3.70 -23.78
CA ILE A 73 13.49 3.02 -24.08
C ILE A 73 12.62 3.90 -25.01
N CYS A 74 12.51 5.20 -24.74
CA CYS A 74 11.79 6.14 -25.61
C CYS A 74 12.44 6.25 -27.00
N TYR A 75 13.76 6.41 -27.04
CA TYR A 75 14.54 6.49 -28.29
C TYR A 75 14.41 5.21 -29.13
N LEU A 76 14.58 4.03 -28.52
CA LEU A 76 14.43 2.75 -29.22
C LEU A 76 12.99 2.52 -29.71
N GLY A 77 11.98 3.03 -29.00
CA GLY A 77 10.60 3.05 -29.48
C GLY A 77 10.45 3.80 -30.81
N ILE A 78 10.87 5.07 -30.83
CA ILE A 78 10.81 5.91 -32.04
C ILE A 78 11.71 5.33 -33.15
N ALA A 79 12.94 4.92 -32.83
CA ALA A 79 13.89 4.36 -33.78
C ALA A 79 13.50 2.98 -34.34
N SER A 80 12.55 2.28 -33.69
CA SER A 80 11.97 1.03 -34.21
C SER A 80 10.84 1.26 -35.22
N MET A 81 10.36 2.49 -35.39
CA MET A 81 9.32 2.81 -36.37
C MET A 81 9.91 2.86 -37.80
N PRO A 82 9.31 2.19 -38.79
CA PRO A 82 9.76 2.25 -40.17
C PRO A 82 9.73 3.68 -40.73
N ASN A 83 10.90 4.28 -40.94
CA ASN A 83 11.03 5.56 -41.66
C ASN A 83 11.06 5.30 -43.18
N ASN A 84 10.00 4.65 -43.66
CA ASN A 84 9.80 4.28 -45.05
C ASN A 84 9.64 5.55 -45.90
N LYS A 85 10.54 5.76 -46.88
CA LYS A 85 10.46 6.91 -47.78
C LYS A 85 9.54 6.60 -48.95
N TYR A 86 8.46 7.37 -49.03
CA TYR A 86 7.38 7.18 -49.99
C TYR A 86 7.35 8.29 -51.05
N CYS A 87 7.37 7.90 -52.32
CA CYS A 87 7.21 8.78 -53.48
C CYS A 87 5.77 8.72 -54.01
N LEU A 88 5.06 9.85 -54.07
CA LEU A 88 3.67 9.94 -54.55
C LEU A 88 3.58 9.60 -56.05
N VAL A 89 2.63 8.72 -56.43
CA VAL A 89 2.38 8.28 -57.82
C VAL A 89 0.94 8.49 -58.30
N LEU A 90 -0.03 8.58 -57.39
CA LEU A 90 -1.40 9.01 -57.68
C LEU A 90 -1.91 9.89 -56.55
N ASP A 91 -2.61 10.97 -56.92
CA ASP A 91 -3.42 11.79 -56.03
C ASP A 91 -4.63 12.27 -56.86
N ASP A 92 -5.81 11.73 -56.56
CA ASP A 92 -7.07 12.05 -57.22
C ASP A 92 -8.11 12.49 -56.16
N ASP A 93 -8.69 13.67 -56.35
CA ASP A 93 -9.69 14.30 -55.47
C ASP A 93 -11.12 14.16 -56.01
N PHE A 94 -11.30 13.43 -57.11
CA PHE A 94 -12.57 13.27 -57.82
C PHE A 94 -13.31 14.58 -58.10
N SER A 95 -12.58 15.69 -58.29
CA SER A 95 -13.13 16.94 -58.83
C SER A 95 -13.77 16.74 -60.22
N THR A 96 -13.26 15.78 -61.01
CA THR A 96 -13.91 15.18 -62.18
C THR A 96 -13.47 13.73 -62.35
N LEU A 97 -14.29 12.86 -62.97
CA LEU A 97 -13.87 11.48 -63.28
C LEU A 97 -12.89 11.48 -64.46
N ASN A 98 -11.59 11.41 -64.16
CA ASN A 98 -10.53 11.50 -65.16
C ASN A 98 -10.31 10.16 -65.88
N THR A 99 -10.78 10.07 -67.13
CA THR A 99 -10.64 8.87 -67.99
C THR A 99 -9.21 8.59 -68.48
N SER A 100 -8.23 9.44 -68.15
CA SER A 100 -6.80 9.14 -68.32
C SER A 100 -6.21 8.35 -67.14
N ILE A 101 -6.92 8.30 -66.01
CA ILE A 101 -6.56 7.55 -64.80
C ILE A 101 -7.47 6.33 -64.67
N TRP A 102 -8.78 6.54 -64.72
CA TRP A 102 -9.77 5.49 -64.50
C TRP A 102 -10.35 5.00 -65.83
N SER A 103 -10.39 3.69 -66.00
CA SER A 103 -11.09 3.02 -67.11
C SER A 103 -12.15 2.06 -66.56
N HIS A 104 -13.27 1.90 -67.26
CA HIS A 104 -14.34 0.99 -66.87
C HIS A 104 -14.07 -0.44 -67.36
N GLU A 105 -14.36 -1.43 -66.52
CA GLU A 105 -14.61 -2.79 -66.99
C GLU A 105 -16.09 -2.97 -67.34
N ILE A 106 -16.39 -3.62 -68.46
CA ILE A 106 -17.73 -3.75 -69.04
C ILE A 106 -18.00 -5.23 -69.34
N GLN A 107 -18.81 -5.89 -68.50
CA GLN A 107 -19.03 -7.35 -68.58
C GLN A 107 -20.28 -7.86 -67.85
N LEU A 108 -20.80 -8.99 -68.34
CA LEU A 108 -21.95 -9.79 -67.83
C LEU A 108 -21.52 -11.04 -67.03
N GLY A 109 -20.22 -11.35 -66.98
CA GLY A 109 -19.69 -12.64 -66.55
C GLY A 109 -19.72 -12.90 -65.05
N GLY A 110 -19.89 -11.84 -64.23
CA GLY A 110 -19.84 -11.91 -62.77
C GLY A 110 -18.49 -12.35 -62.20
N PHE A 111 -17.41 -12.05 -62.94
CA PHE A 111 -15.99 -12.06 -62.57
C PHE A 111 -15.44 -13.29 -61.81
N GLY A 112 -16.06 -14.45 -61.98
CA GLY A 112 -15.70 -15.69 -61.27
C GLY A 112 -16.43 -15.89 -59.94
N ASN A 113 -16.92 -14.81 -59.32
CA ASN A 113 -17.75 -14.84 -58.11
C ASN A 113 -19.23 -15.22 -58.38
N GLY A 114 -19.68 -15.15 -59.63
CA GLY A 114 -21.07 -15.40 -60.02
C GLY A 114 -22.01 -14.22 -59.72
N GLU A 115 -21.48 -12.99 -59.74
CA GLU A 115 -22.16 -11.73 -59.42
C GLU A 115 -23.45 -11.52 -60.25
N PHE A 116 -24.42 -10.76 -59.71
CA PHE A 116 -25.77 -10.63 -60.30
C PHE A 116 -25.99 -9.32 -61.05
N GLU A 117 -25.13 -8.33 -60.86
CA GLU A 117 -25.06 -7.16 -61.71
C GLU A 117 -24.33 -7.42 -63.04
N TRP A 118 -24.27 -6.40 -63.88
CA TRP A 118 -23.30 -6.30 -64.96
C TRP A 118 -22.71 -4.89 -64.98
N THR A 119 -21.43 -4.79 -65.34
CA THR A 119 -20.68 -3.53 -65.21
C THR A 119 -20.78 -2.70 -66.49
N THR A 120 -20.91 -1.36 -66.33
CA THR A 120 -21.10 -0.42 -67.44
C THR A 120 -20.38 0.92 -67.19
N ASP A 121 -20.04 1.60 -68.29
CA ASP A 121 -19.61 2.99 -68.41
C ASP A 121 -20.73 4.03 -68.28
N SER A 122 -21.97 3.59 -68.03
CA SER A 122 -23.15 4.44 -67.83
C SER A 122 -22.97 5.48 -66.73
N SER A 123 -23.30 6.73 -67.05
CA SER A 123 -23.35 7.85 -66.09
C SER A 123 -24.44 7.71 -65.02
N ASN A 124 -25.34 6.72 -65.14
CA ASN A 124 -26.26 6.38 -64.05
C ASN A 124 -25.57 5.55 -62.95
N ASN A 125 -24.49 4.85 -63.30
CA ASN A 125 -23.83 3.86 -62.44
C ASN A 125 -22.45 4.31 -61.96
N SER A 126 -21.79 5.24 -62.66
CA SER A 126 -20.59 5.92 -62.18
C SER A 126 -20.60 7.39 -62.58
N TYR A 127 -20.49 8.29 -61.59
CA TYR A 127 -20.48 9.73 -61.81
C TYR A 127 -19.80 10.48 -60.66
N VAL A 128 -19.43 11.74 -60.90
CA VAL A 128 -18.97 12.66 -59.85
C VAL A 128 -20.09 13.62 -59.47
N SER A 129 -20.36 13.73 -58.17
CA SER A 129 -21.34 14.62 -57.55
C SER A 129 -20.63 15.38 -56.43
N ASN A 130 -20.69 16.72 -56.42
CA ASN A 130 -20.11 17.57 -55.36
C ASN A 130 -18.62 17.34 -55.00
N GLY A 131 -17.81 16.79 -55.91
CA GLY A 131 -16.40 16.43 -55.63
C GLY A 131 -16.24 15.06 -54.94
N VAL A 132 -17.18 14.14 -55.19
CA VAL A 132 -17.16 12.74 -54.73
C VAL A 132 -17.52 11.86 -55.92
N LEU A 133 -16.77 10.78 -56.14
CA LEU A 133 -17.13 9.71 -57.06
C LEU A 133 -18.18 8.81 -56.41
N HIS A 134 -19.29 8.57 -57.10
CA HIS A 134 -20.31 7.60 -56.70
C HIS A 134 -20.36 6.45 -57.71
N ILE A 135 -20.26 5.23 -57.20
CA ILE A 135 -20.54 3.99 -57.94
C ILE A 135 -21.86 3.44 -57.41
N VAL A 136 -22.92 3.48 -58.22
CA VAL A 136 -24.31 3.24 -57.79
C VAL A 136 -24.96 2.10 -58.59
N PRO A 137 -25.50 1.06 -57.92
CA PRO A 137 -26.24 0.00 -58.59
C PRO A 137 -27.66 0.45 -58.96
N THR A 138 -28.11 0.14 -60.19
CA THR A 138 -29.45 0.44 -60.71
C THR A 138 -30.10 -0.81 -61.33
N LEU A 139 -31.42 -0.82 -61.58
CA LEU A 139 -32.08 -2.01 -62.11
C LEU A 139 -31.96 -2.09 -63.64
N THR A 140 -31.58 -3.25 -64.17
CA THR A 140 -31.51 -3.49 -65.62
C THR A 140 -32.89 -3.33 -66.29
N GLU A 141 -33.97 -3.59 -65.56
CA GLU A 141 -35.35 -3.44 -66.08
C GLU A 141 -35.72 -1.99 -66.42
N ASP A 142 -35.09 -0.99 -65.79
CA ASP A 142 -35.34 0.43 -66.07
C ASP A 142 -34.80 0.84 -67.45
N VAL A 143 -33.81 0.11 -67.98
CA VAL A 143 -33.16 0.36 -69.27
C VAL A 143 -33.72 -0.52 -70.39
N ILE A 144 -33.89 -1.84 -70.16
CA ILE A 144 -34.36 -2.76 -71.21
C ILE A 144 -35.83 -3.19 -71.07
N GLY A 145 -36.48 -2.94 -69.94
CA GLY A 145 -37.85 -3.36 -69.65
C GLY A 145 -37.98 -4.81 -69.16
N VAL A 146 -38.91 -5.05 -68.24
CA VAL A 146 -39.16 -6.33 -67.56
C VAL A 146 -39.30 -7.52 -68.51
N GLY A 147 -39.99 -7.34 -69.65
CA GLY A 147 -40.20 -8.40 -70.63
C GLY A 147 -38.89 -8.92 -71.25
N ASN A 148 -37.98 -8.01 -71.60
CA ASN A 148 -36.68 -8.33 -72.18
C ASN A 148 -35.74 -8.94 -71.13
N LEU A 149 -35.76 -8.42 -69.90
CA LEU A 149 -35.02 -8.99 -68.78
C LEU A 149 -35.33 -10.48 -68.58
N LEU A 150 -36.61 -10.86 -68.68
CA LEU A 150 -37.09 -12.20 -68.35
C LEU A 150 -37.15 -13.19 -69.53
N ASN A 151 -37.35 -12.76 -70.78
CA ASN A 151 -37.50 -13.70 -71.89
C ASN A 151 -37.24 -13.14 -73.30
N GLY A 152 -36.50 -13.88 -74.12
CA GLY A 152 -36.45 -13.73 -75.58
C GLY A 152 -35.58 -12.59 -76.10
N TYR A 153 -34.78 -11.95 -75.24
CA TYR A 153 -33.93 -10.81 -75.59
C TYR A 153 -32.45 -11.17 -75.42
N THR A 154 -31.62 -10.74 -76.38
CA THR A 154 -30.15 -10.88 -76.30
C THR A 154 -29.54 -9.51 -76.01
N LEU A 155 -28.96 -9.35 -74.82
CA LEU A 155 -28.09 -8.23 -74.51
C LEU A 155 -26.70 -8.52 -75.08
N ASN A 156 -26.11 -7.55 -75.76
CA ASN A 156 -24.78 -7.61 -76.35
C ASN A 156 -24.04 -6.30 -76.02
N LEU A 157 -22.93 -6.38 -75.28
CA LEU A 157 -22.24 -5.20 -74.74
C LEU A 157 -21.30 -4.58 -75.77
N THR A 158 -21.54 -3.31 -76.09
CA THR A 158 -20.60 -2.48 -76.84
C THR A 158 -19.42 -2.12 -75.93
N GLY A 159 -18.19 -2.34 -76.38
CA GLY A 159 -17.00 -2.04 -75.58
C GLY A 159 -16.67 -3.05 -74.48
N CYS A 160 -17.26 -4.26 -74.53
CA CYS A 160 -17.00 -5.34 -73.58
C CYS A 160 -15.49 -5.56 -73.32
N THR A 161 -15.11 -5.65 -72.04
CA THR A 161 -13.71 -5.89 -71.61
C THR A 161 -13.45 -7.34 -71.17
N GLY A 162 -14.50 -8.16 -71.08
CA GLY A 162 -14.41 -9.59 -70.76
C GLY A 162 -13.68 -10.41 -71.84
N THR A 163 -13.24 -11.62 -71.50
CA THR A 163 -12.43 -12.46 -72.40
C THR A 163 -13.19 -13.65 -72.97
N MET A 164 -14.31 -14.03 -72.37
CA MET A 164 -15.22 -15.07 -72.86
C MET A 164 -16.46 -14.45 -73.50
N TRP A 165 -17.07 -15.15 -74.46
CA TRP A 165 -18.28 -14.67 -75.14
C TRP A 165 -19.46 -14.44 -74.19
N SER A 166 -19.52 -15.21 -73.10
CA SER A 166 -20.49 -15.11 -72.00
C SER A 166 -20.44 -13.78 -71.24
N ASP A 167 -19.28 -13.12 -71.28
CA ASP A 167 -19.01 -11.87 -70.58
C ASP A 167 -19.56 -10.69 -71.41
N CYS A 168 -19.71 -10.88 -72.71
CA CYS A 168 -20.12 -9.84 -73.65
C CYS A 168 -21.54 -10.01 -74.19
N MET A 169 -22.10 -11.23 -74.19
CA MET A 169 -23.44 -11.51 -74.68
C MET A 169 -24.19 -12.50 -73.78
N ARG A 170 -25.45 -12.16 -73.45
CA ARG A 170 -26.37 -13.05 -72.70
C ARG A 170 -27.78 -12.96 -73.29
N THR A 171 -28.51 -14.08 -73.29
CA THR A 171 -29.89 -14.16 -73.81
C THR A 171 -30.84 -14.65 -72.73
N SER A 172 -31.94 -13.93 -72.50
CA SER A 172 -32.99 -14.33 -71.56
C SER A 172 -33.91 -15.40 -72.16
N ASN A 173 -34.34 -16.34 -71.33
CA ASN A 173 -35.18 -17.48 -71.71
C ASN A 173 -35.97 -18.00 -70.50
N SER A 174 -37.28 -17.81 -70.53
CA SER A 174 -38.17 -18.25 -69.45
C SER A 174 -38.30 -19.77 -69.30
N THR A 175 -37.88 -20.55 -70.30
CA THR A 175 -38.01 -22.03 -70.31
C THR A 175 -36.96 -22.72 -69.44
N ASN A 176 -35.77 -22.13 -69.30
CA ASN A 176 -34.69 -22.63 -68.43
C ASN A 176 -34.37 -21.67 -67.28
N GLY A 177 -35.12 -20.57 -67.12
CA GLY A 177 -34.95 -19.59 -66.05
C GLY A 177 -33.75 -18.64 -66.21
N THR A 178 -33.08 -18.63 -67.37
CA THR A 178 -31.99 -17.68 -67.63
C THR A 178 -32.56 -16.27 -67.84
N ILE A 179 -32.08 -15.29 -67.08
CA ILE A 179 -32.40 -13.88 -67.25
C ILE A 179 -31.16 -13.09 -67.70
N ILE A 180 -31.36 -11.87 -68.18
CA ILE A 180 -30.25 -10.89 -68.19
C ILE A 180 -29.90 -10.55 -66.73
N ASN A 181 -28.64 -10.22 -66.43
CA ASN A 181 -28.19 -9.81 -65.10
C ASN A 181 -29.11 -8.69 -64.56
N PRO A 182 -29.85 -8.91 -63.45
CA PRO A 182 -30.97 -8.03 -63.04
C PRO A 182 -30.57 -6.61 -62.62
N VAL A 183 -29.29 -6.38 -62.34
CA VAL A 183 -28.75 -5.10 -61.85
C VAL A 183 -27.66 -4.60 -62.80
N GLN A 184 -27.48 -3.28 -62.89
CA GLN A 184 -26.34 -2.60 -63.49
C GLN A 184 -25.48 -2.01 -62.37
N SER A 185 -24.16 -2.02 -62.52
CA SER A 185 -23.22 -1.32 -61.65
C SER A 185 -22.02 -0.82 -62.48
N ALA A 186 -20.96 -0.33 -61.84
CA ALA A 186 -19.73 0.05 -62.51
C ALA A 186 -18.50 -0.48 -61.74
N ARG A 187 -17.46 -0.87 -62.49
CA ARG A 187 -16.16 -1.28 -61.97
C ARG A 187 -15.07 -0.44 -62.63
N LEU A 188 -14.36 0.35 -61.83
CA LEU A 188 -13.32 1.26 -62.27
C LEU A 188 -11.95 0.67 -61.98
N THR A 189 -11.03 0.76 -62.94
CA THR A 189 -9.68 0.19 -62.85
C THR A 189 -8.60 1.17 -63.30
N THR A 190 -7.48 1.21 -62.55
CA THR A 190 -6.25 1.95 -62.90
C THR A 190 -5.27 1.13 -63.76
N ARG A 191 -5.63 -0.09 -64.18
CA ARG A 191 -4.74 -1.05 -64.88
C ARG A 191 -3.95 -0.46 -66.06
N ASN A 192 -4.57 0.47 -66.77
CA ASN A 192 -4.04 1.09 -67.98
C ASN A 192 -3.24 2.38 -67.71
N SER A 193 -3.15 2.85 -66.46
CA SER A 193 -2.62 4.17 -66.08
C SER A 193 -1.58 4.08 -64.96
N VAL A 194 -1.96 3.56 -63.78
CA VAL A 194 -1.14 3.56 -62.56
C VAL A 194 -1.19 2.20 -61.87
N SER A 195 0.00 1.73 -61.50
CA SER A 195 0.24 0.55 -60.66
C SER A 195 1.40 0.86 -59.71
N ILE A 196 1.44 0.17 -58.57
CA ILE A 196 2.57 0.22 -57.62
C ILE A 196 3.20 -1.15 -57.47
N ASN A 197 4.50 -1.15 -57.16
CA ASN A 197 5.21 -2.33 -56.67
C ASN A 197 5.86 -1.95 -55.34
N ARG A 198 5.24 -2.39 -54.23
CA ARG A 198 5.40 -1.89 -52.84
C ARG A 198 5.06 -0.40 -52.71
N GLY A 199 4.55 0.01 -51.55
CA GLY A 199 4.04 1.35 -51.41
C GLY A 199 3.13 1.63 -50.22
N LYS A 200 2.37 2.71 -50.36
CA LYS A 200 1.28 3.09 -49.46
C LYS A 200 0.06 3.45 -50.32
N ILE A 201 -1.14 3.21 -49.82
CA ILE A 201 -2.40 3.69 -50.42
C ILE A 201 -3.27 4.28 -49.30
N GLU A 202 -3.99 5.36 -49.59
CA GLU A 202 -5.05 5.92 -48.73
C GLU A 202 -6.27 6.24 -49.59
N ILE A 203 -7.44 5.73 -49.21
CA ILE A 203 -8.70 5.91 -49.95
C ILE A 203 -9.78 6.36 -48.97
N VAL A 204 -10.30 7.57 -49.15
CA VAL A 204 -11.36 8.12 -48.32
C VAL A 204 -12.69 7.74 -48.95
N ALA A 205 -13.43 6.83 -48.32
CA ALA A 205 -14.67 6.28 -48.86
C ALA A 205 -15.74 6.05 -47.79
N LYS A 206 -17.00 6.01 -48.24
CA LYS A 206 -18.19 5.62 -47.46
C LYS A 206 -18.89 4.50 -48.22
N PHE A 207 -19.23 3.42 -47.52
CA PHE A 207 -19.79 2.22 -48.12
C PHE A 207 -21.31 2.33 -48.37
N PRO A 208 -21.83 1.62 -49.39
CA PRO A 208 -23.25 1.53 -49.68
C PRO A 208 -24.03 0.82 -48.59
N LYS A 209 -25.29 1.22 -48.44
CA LYS A 209 -26.29 0.56 -47.60
C LYS A 209 -27.31 -0.16 -48.47
N GLY A 210 -27.59 -1.43 -48.16
CA GLY A 210 -28.59 -2.22 -48.87
C GLY A 210 -28.30 -3.70 -48.83
N ASP A 211 -29.33 -4.52 -48.63
CA ASP A 211 -29.19 -5.98 -48.63
C ASP A 211 -28.60 -6.47 -49.96
N TRP A 212 -27.65 -7.41 -49.88
CA TRP A 212 -26.96 -8.07 -50.99
C TRP A 212 -25.99 -7.19 -51.80
N LEU A 213 -25.71 -5.95 -51.36
CA LEU A 213 -24.64 -5.13 -51.92
C LEU A 213 -23.27 -5.55 -51.37
N TRP A 214 -22.25 -5.54 -52.22
CA TRP A 214 -20.86 -5.91 -51.93
C TRP A 214 -19.92 -4.83 -52.48
N PRO A 215 -19.63 -3.77 -51.72
CA PRO A 215 -18.57 -2.82 -52.07
C PRO A 215 -17.19 -3.48 -51.93
N ALA A 216 -16.31 -3.19 -52.88
CA ALA A 216 -14.93 -3.65 -52.87
C ALA A 216 -13.95 -2.51 -53.20
N ILE A 217 -12.86 -2.44 -52.43
CA ILE A 217 -11.67 -1.61 -52.66
C ILE A 217 -10.47 -2.58 -52.61
N TRP A 218 -9.88 -2.85 -53.77
CA TRP A 218 -9.03 -4.03 -53.95
C TRP A 218 -8.02 -3.86 -55.09
N LEU A 219 -7.03 -4.76 -55.17
CA LEU A 219 -5.97 -4.71 -56.16
C LEU A 219 -5.65 -6.06 -56.78
N LEU A 220 -5.49 -6.06 -58.11
CA LEU A 220 -5.05 -7.21 -58.89
C LEU A 220 -3.63 -6.98 -59.46
N PRO A 221 -2.84 -8.06 -59.70
CA PRO A 221 -1.55 -7.98 -60.37
C PRO A 221 -1.75 -7.54 -61.83
N LYS A 222 -0.92 -6.59 -62.26
CA LYS A 222 -0.93 -6.04 -63.63
C LYS A 222 -0.68 -7.12 -64.69
N ASN A 223 0.18 -8.07 -64.36
CA ASN A 223 0.57 -9.23 -65.16
C ASN A 223 0.45 -10.51 -64.33
N ASN A 224 -0.14 -11.57 -64.90
CA ASN A 224 -0.30 -12.87 -64.24
C ASN A 224 0.99 -13.71 -64.30
N VAL A 225 2.06 -13.23 -63.66
CA VAL A 225 3.43 -13.76 -63.77
C VAL A 225 3.54 -15.23 -63.33
N TYR A 226 2.79 -15.63 -62.30
CA TYR A 226 2.89 -16.97 -61.68
C TYR A 226 1.79 -17.94 -62.13
N GLY A 227 0.97 -17.53 -63.09
CA GLY A 227 -0.21 -18.27 -63.55
C GLY A 227 -1.53 -17.55 -63.25
N PRO A 228 -2.68 -18.20 -63.54
CA PRO A 228 -4.00 -17.63 -63.29
C PRO A 228 -4.24 -17.37 -61.79
N TRP A 229 -5.30 -16.62 -61.48
CA TRP A 229 -5.75 -16.39 -60.11
C TRP A 229 -5.95 -17.73 -59.35
N PRO A 230 -5.56 -17.84 -58.06
CA PRO A 230 -4.93 -16.82 -57.21
C PRO A 230 -3.38 -16.89 -57.23
N ALA A 231 -2.75 -17.61 -58.15
CA ALA A 231 -1.31 -17.87 -58.12
C ALA A 231 -0.45 -16.60 -58.29
N SER A 232 -1.00 -15.56 -58.92
CA SER A 232 -0.36 -14.23 -59.05
C SER A 232 -0.76 -13.23 -57.96
N GLY A 233 -1.58 -13.63 -56.98
CA GLY A 233 -2.02 -12.82 -55.83
C GLY A 233 -3.23 -11.91 -56.10
N GLU A 234 -3.84 -11.44 -55.01
CA GLU A 234 -4.89 -10.40 -54.93
C GLU A 234 -4.76 -9.69 -53.57
N ILE A 235 -5.06 -8.38 -53.50
CA ILE A 235 -4.96 -7.59 -52.26
C ILE A 235 -6.26 -6.81 -52.03
N ASP A 236 -7.08 -7.29 -51.11
CA ASP A 236 -8.37 -6.70 -50.77
C ASP A 236 -8.15 -5.75 -49.59
N LEU A 237 -8.13 -4.46 -49.90
CA LEU A 237 -7.92 -3.42 -48.91
C LEU A 237 -9.15 -3.31 -48.00
N ALA A 238 -10.35 -3.21 -48.59
CA ALA A 238 -11.59 -3.19 -47.83
C ALA A 238 -12.80 -3.70 -48.64
N GLU A 239 -13.43 -4.76 -48.14
CA GLU A 239 -14.69 -5.30 -48.65
C GLU A 239 -15.77 -5.33 -47.56
N SER A 240 -17.05 -5.17 -47.89
CA SER A 240 -18.13 -5.29 -46.91
C SER A 240 -19.42 -5.87 -47.52
N ARG A 241 -20.46 -5.98 -46.69
CA ARG A 241 -21.83 -6.30 -47.11
C ARG A 241 -22.74 -5.15 -46.72
N GLY A 242 -23.53 -4.62 -47.65
CA GLY A 242 -24.49 -3.55 -47.38
C GLY A 242 -25.68 -3.97 -46.50
N ASN A 243 -25.86 -5.28 -46.26
CA ASN A 243 -26.84 -5.82 -45.30
C ASN A 243 -26.62 -5.23 -43.90
N THR A 244 -27.70 -4.95 -43.17
CA THR A 244 -27.57 -4.41 -41.79
C THR A 244 -26.89 -5.41 -40.83
N ARG A 245 -26.26 -4.89 -39.75
CA ARG A 245 -25.59 -5.64 -38.65
C ARG A 245 -26.29 -6.91 -38.12
N THR A 246 -27.61 -7.05 -38.29
CA THR A 246 -28.34 -8.27 -37.91
C THR A 246 -28.03 -9.48 -38.80
N TYR A 247 -27.45 -9.28 -39.99
CA TYR A 247 -26.92 -10.33 -40.85
C TYR A 247 -25.56 -10.80 -40.32
N SER A 248 -25.57 -11.89 -39.56
CA SER A 248 -24.39 -12.44 -38.88
C SER A 248 -23.60 -13.39 -39.80
N PRO A 249 -22.25 -13.46 -39.74
CA PRO A 249 -21.35 -12.72 -38.84
C PRO A 249 -20.92 -11.34 -39.34
N PHE A 250 -21.19 -11.00 -40.61
CA PHE A 250 -20.75 -9.75 -41.23
C PHE A 250 -21.92 -9.02 -41.89
N GLY A 251 -22.08 -7.74 -41.53
CA GLY A 251 -22.94 -6.77 -42.20
C GLY A 251 -22.21 -5.43 -42.29
N ASN A 252 -22.94 -4.35 -42.57
CA ASN A 252 -22.41 -3.04 -42.93
C ASN A 252 -21.55 -2.33 -41.86
N ASN A 253 -21.48 -2.85 -40.64
CA ASN A 253 -20.59 -2.42 -39.57
C ASN A 253 -19.27 -3.23 -39.49
N VAL A 254 -19.00 -4.09 -40.46
CA VAL A 254 -17.78 -4.91 -40.58
C VAL A 254 -17.23 -4.77 -42.00
N PHE A 255 -15.91 -4.61 -42.14
CA PHE A 255 -15.23 -4.84 -43.42
C PHE A 255 -14.14 -5.90 -43.25
N GLY A 256 -13.84 -6.63 -44.33
CA GLY A 256 -12.70 -7.53 -44.44
C GLY A 256 -11.55 -6.88 -45.19
N SER A 257 -10.32 -7.25 -44.82
CA SER A 257 -9.14 -7.13 -45.68
C SER A 257 -8.57 -8.52 -45.87
N THR A 258 -8.22 -8.88 -47.09
CA THR A 258 -7.82 -10.24 -47.48
C THR A 258 -6.62 -10.19 -48.43
N LEU A 259 -5.85 -11.27 -48.47
CA LEU A 259 -4.91 -11.55 -49.55
C LEU A 259 -5.26 -12.93 -50.11
N HIS A 260 -5.65 -13.04 -51.38
CA HIS A 260 -5.83 -14.34 -52.04
C HIS A 260 -4.50 -14.84 -52.62
N TRP A 261 -4.20 -16.13 -52.43
CA TRP A 261 -2.97 -16.76 -52.91
C TRP A 261 -3.06 -18.29 -52.81
N GLY A 262 -2.55 -18.98 -53.82
CA GLY A 262 -2.56 -20.44 -53.89
C GLY A 262 -2.16 -20.94 -55.28
N PRO A 263 -1.80 -22.22 -55.45
CA PRO A 263 -1.42 -22.78 -56.75
C PRO A 263 -2.59 -22.90 -57.74
N SER A 264 -3.83 -22.75 -57.28
CA SER A 264 -5.09 -22.86 -58.04
C SER A 264 -6.27 -22.32 -57.23
N SER A 265 -7.40 -22.02 -57.88
CA SER A 265 -8.69 -21.70 -57.22
C SER A 265 -9.04 -22.64 -56.08
N ASP A 266 -8.92 -23.95 -56.32
CA ASP A 266 -9.35 -25.02 -55.40
C ASP A 266 -8.44 -25.14 -54.15
N LEU A 267 -7.36 -24.36 -54.10
CA LEU A 267 -6.32 -24.35 -53.07
C LEU A 267 -5.96 -22.91 -52.67
N ASP A 268 -6.89 -21.97 -52.83
CA ASP A 268 -6.72 -20.61 -52.32
C ASP A 268 -6.67 -20.61 -50.78
N SER A 269 -5.67 -19.93 -50.23
CA SER A 269 -5.34 -19.93 -48.80
C SER A 269 -5.62 -18.59 -48.10
N TRP A 270 -6.48 -17.77 -48.70
CA TRP A 270 -6.98 -16.49 -48.20
C TRP A 270 -7.34 -16.47 -46.70
N TYR A 271 -7.89 -17.56 -46.19
CA TYR A 271 -8.31 -17.72 -44.80
C TYR A 271 -7.16 -17.68 -43.78
N MET A 272 -5.89 -17.77 -44.22
CA MET A 272 -4.69 -17.58 -43.40
C MET A 272 -4.18 -16.12 -43.40
N THR A 273 -4.76 -15.26 -44.24
CA THR A 273 -4.32 -13.89 -44.52
C THR A 273 -5.51 -12.93 -44.71
N THR A 274 -6.60 -13.21 -44.00
CA THR A 274 -7.79 -12.36 -43.90
C THR A 274 -7.95 -11.86 -42.47
N ASN A 275 -8.45 -10.64 -42.29
CA ASN A 275 -8.98 -10.18 -41.00
C ASN A 275 -10.14 -9.20 -41.21
N THR A 276 -11.02 -9.10 -40.21
CA THR A 276 -12.20 -8.24 -40.28
C THR A 276 -12.25 -7.21 -39.16
N TYR A 277 -12.47 -5.94 -39.51
CA TYR A 277 -12.57 -4.83 -38.55
C TYR A 277 -14.02 -4.40 -38.35
N SER A 278 -14.54 -4.59 -37.14
CA SER A 278 -15.91 -4.20 -36.78
C SER A 278 -15.97 -2.84 -36.09
N ASN A 279 -16.70 -1.90 -36.68
CA ASN A 279 -17.18 -0.72 -35.98
C ASN A 279 -18.28 -1.17 -34.99
N GLN A 280 -18.14 -0.80 -33.71
CA GLN A 280 -19.02 -1.30 -32.65
C GLN A 280 -20.24 -0.39 -32.40
N HIS A 281 -20.13 0.91 -32.73
CA HIS A 281 -21.11 1.97 -32.40
C HIS A 281 -21.67 2.73 -33.60
N SER A 282 -21.13 2.50 -34.80
CA SER A 282 -21.65 2.98 -36.07
C SER A 282 -21.46 1.90 -37.14
N ASP A 283 -21.84 2.21 -38.38
CA ASP A 283 -21.57 1.40 -39.57
C ASP A 283 -20.84 2.21 -40.64
N TYR A 284 -20.20 1.55 -41.61
CA TYR A 284 -19.39 2.21 -42.64
C TYR A 284 -20.24 2.94 -43.71
N THR A 285 -21.56 3.05 -43.50
CA THR A 285 -22.51 3.70 -44.41
C THR A 285 -23.00 5.06 -43.89
N GLN A 286 -22.67 5.43 -42.65
CA GLN A 286 -22.97 6.76 -42.10
C GLN A 286 -21.95 7.80 -42.56
N ASP A 287 -20.67 7.55 -42.27
CA ASP A 287 -19.56 8.51 -42.38
C ASP A 287 -18.47 8.07 -43.38
N TYR A 288 -17.63 9.01 -43.81
CA TYR A 288 -16.44 8.69 -44.61
C TYR A 288 -15.31 8.18 -43.72
N HIS A 289 -14.66 7.11 -44.17
CA HIS A 289 -13.54 6.45 -43.51
C HIS A 289 -12.32 6.40 -44.44
N THR A 290 -11.12 6.44 -43.87
CA THR A 290 -9.88 6.33 -44.65
C THR A 290 -9.39 4.89 -44.62
N PHE A 291 -9.61 4.13 -45.69
CA PHE A 291 -9.07 2.78 -45.84
C PHE A 291 -7.63 2.88 -46.37
N GLY A 292 -6.67 2.33 -45.63
CA GLY A 292 -5.25 2.50 -45.92
C GLY A 292 -4.48 1.18 -46.03
N LEU A 293 -3.58 1.11 -47.02
CA LEU A 293 -2.63 0.01 -47.25
C LEU A 293 -1.22 0.51 -47.00
N GLU A 294 -0.37 -0.30 -46.35
CA GLU A 294 1.07 -0.13 -46.36
C GLU A 294 1.74 -1.47 -46.73
N TRP A 295 2.57 -1.47 -47.75
CA TRP A 295 3.16 -2.67 -48.36
C TRP A 295 4.65 -2.44 -48.60
N THR A 296 5.48 -3.32 -48.04
CA THR A 296 6.94 -3.24 -48.06
C THR A 296 7.55 -4.57 -48.53
N ASP A 297 8.87 -4.69 -48.52
CA ASP A 297 9.54 -5.98 -48.72
C ASP A 297 9.31 -6.99 -47.57
N THR A 298 8.81 -6.55 -46.41
CA THR A 298 8.72 -7.37 -45.19
C THR A 298 7.31 -7.51 -44.63
N TYR A 299 6.35 -6.66 -45.03
CA TYR A 299 4.94 -6.78 -44.63
C TYR A 299 3.95 -6.20 -45.64
N ILE A 300 2.71 -6.70 -45.58
CA ILE A 300 1.50 -5.96 -45.98
C ILE A 300 0.70 -5.67 -44.71
N MET A 301 0.20 -4.44 -44.57
CA MET A 301 -0.63 -3.97 -43.47
C MET A 301 -1.83 -3.20 -44.02
N THR A 302 -3.03 -3.44 -43.49
CA THR A 302 -4.22 -2.61 -43.76
C THR A 302 -4.74 -1.95 -42.49
N TRP A 303 -5.38 -0.80 -42.62
CA TRP A 303 -5.87 -0.01 -41.48
C TRP A 303 -7.05 0.89 -41.87
N VAL A 304 -7.75 1.44 -40.87
CA VAL A 304 -8.92 2.34 -41.07
C VAL A 304 -8.82 3.61 -40.23
N ASP A 305 -8.99 4.77 -40.85
CA ASP A 305 -8.89 6.15 -40.31
C ASP A 305 -7.49 6.58 -39.81
N SER A 306 -6.71 5.68 -39.20
CA SER A 306 -5.34 5.89 -38.75
C SER A 306 -4.55 4.57 -38.81
N PRO A 307 -3.24 4.57 -39.13
CA PRO A 307 -2.42 3.35 -39.11
C PRO A 307 -2.39 2.62 -37.75
N LEU A 308 -2.71 3.32 -36.65
CA LEU A 308 -2.87 2.70 -35.32
C LEU A 308 -4.08 1.75 -35.24
N ARG A 309 -5.08 1.92 -36.11
CA ARG A 309 -6.26 1.05 -36.24
C ARG A 309 -6.03 0.01 -37.34
N GLN A 310 -5.00 -0.79 -37.15
CA GLN A 310 -4.68 -1.91 -38.02
C GLN A 310 -5.85 -2.90 -38.11
N ASN A 311 -6.19 -3.34 -39.31
CA ASN A 311 -7.01 -4.53 -39.56
C ASN A 311 -6.10 -5.74 -39.80
N LEU A 312 -5.50 -5.84 -40.99
CA LEU A 312 -4.62 -6.94 -41.38
C LEU A 312 -3.14 -6.59 -41.19
N TYR A 313 -2.32 -7.58 -40.84
CA TYR A 313 -0.86 -7.53 -40.97
C TYR A 313 -0.34 -8.91 -41.38
N VAL A 314 0.38 -8.98 -42.50
CA VAL A 314 0.97 -10.20 -43.05
C VAL A 314 2.46 -9.99 -43.24
N ASP A 315 3.24 -10.70 -42.42
CA ASP A 315 4.69 -10.80 -42.50
C ASP A 315 5.11 -11.53 -43.80
N LEU A 316 5.76 -10.80 -44.71
CA LEU A 316 6.25 -11.30 -46.01
C LEU A 316 7.64 -11.96 -45.92
N THR A 317 8.30 -11.94 -44.77
CA THR A 317 9.57 -12.69 -44.58
C THR A 317 9.34 -14.20 -44.49
N LYS A 318 8.07 -14.63 -44.32
CA LYS A 318 7.64 -16.02 -44.28
C LYS A 318 6.97 -16.44 -45.60
N ASP A 319 7.70 -17.23 -46.37
CA ASP A 319 7.28 -17.86 -47.63
C ASP A 319 5.83 -18.41 -47.60
N PHE A 320 5.05 -17.99 -48.59
CA PHE A 320 3.64 -18.38 -48.73
C PHE A 320 3.46 -19.87 -49.06
N TRP A 321 4.39 -20.53 -49.77
CA TRP A 321 4.27 -21.96 -50.01
C TRP A 321 4.33 -22.77 -48.70
N SER A 322 5.28 -22.44 -47.84
CA SER A 322 5.42 -23.02 -46.50
C SER A 322 4.27 -22.63 -45.57
N ARG A 323 3.68 -21.45 -45.73
CA ARG A 323 2.47 -21.01 -45.00
C ARG A 323 1.25 -21.86 -45.35
N GLY A 324 1.00 -22.10 -46.64
CA GLY A 324 -0.20 -22.79 -47.13
C GLY A 324 -0.27 -24.27 -46.77
N ASN A 325 0.89 -24.92 -46.55
CA ASN A 325 0.99 -26.35 -46.20
C ASN A 325 0.18 -27.25 -47.16
N PHE A 326 0.33 -26.98 -48.46
CA PHE A 326 -0.45 -27.60 -49.53
C PHE A 326 -0.29 -29.13 -49.59
N PRO A 327 -1.35 -29.87 -49.99
CA PRO A 327 -1.24 -31.31 -50.21
C PRO A 327 -0.27 -31.65 -51.35
N LEU A 328 0.19 -32.90 -51.40
CA LEU A 328 1.13 -33.37 -52.44
C LEU A 328 0.48 -33.52 -53.83
N SER A 329 -0.86 -33.66 -53.89
CA SER A 329 -1.62 -33.88 -55.12
C SER A 329 -3.02 -33.29 -55.04
N TYR A 330 -3.53 -32.84 -56.19
CA TYR A 330 -4.93 -32.48 -56.40
C TYR A 330 -5.86 -33.69 -56.20
N GLN A 331 -7.16 -33.45 -56.03
CA GLN A 331 -8.17 -34.51 -55.90
C GLN A 331 -8.21 -35.47 -57.11
N ASN A 332 -7.78 -35.00 -58.29
CA ASN A 332 -7.67 -35.80 -59.51
C ASN A 332 -6.38 -36.67 -59.59
N GLY A 333 -5.52 -36.64 -58.57
CA GLY A 333 -4.27 -37.40 -58.50
C GLY A 333 -3.05 -36.74 -59.15
N SER A 334 -3.19 -35.56 -59.77
CA SER A 334 -2.07 -34.81 -60.34
C SER A 334 -1.23 -34.18 -59.22
N ALA A 335 0.10 -34.22 -59.33
CA ALA A 335 0.99 -33.59 -58.35
C ALA A 335 0.84 -32.06 -58.35
N ILE A 336 0.86 -31.45 -57.16
CA ILE A 336 0.83 -29.98 -57.04
C ILE A 336 2.28 -29.48 -57.06
N VAL A 337 2.56 -28.50 -57.92
CA VAL A 337 3.91 -27.93 -58.12
C VAL A 337 3.90 -26.48 -57.61
N ASN A 338 4.94 -26.08 -56.89
CA ASN A 338 5.08 -24.72 -56.37
C ASN A 338 5.36 -23.71 -57.52
N PRO A 339 4.43 -22.80 -57.86
CA PRO A 339 4.61 -21.83 -58.94
C PRO A 339 5.66 -20.75 -58.62
N TRP A 340 5.91 -20.49 -57.33
CA TRP A 340 6.80 -19.46 -56.83
C TRP A 340 8.25 -19.93 -56.64
N SER A 341 8.50 -21.23 -56.78
CA SER A 341 9.79 -21.91 -56.49
C SER A 341 11.01 -21.40 -57.26
N SER A 342 10.79 -20.65 -58.35
CA SER A 342 11.85 -20.05 -59.19
C SER A 342 12.31 -18.67 -58.73
N THR A 343 11.60 -18.02 -57.80
CA THR A 343 11.85 -16.61 -57.44
C THR A 343 12.96 -16.41 -56.41
N GLY A 344 13.04 -17.29 -55.41
CA GLY A 344 13.84 -17.08 -54.20
C GLY A 344 13.32 -16.00 -53.25
N SER A 345 12.12 -15.42 -53.51
CA SER A 345 11.53 -14.33 -52.72
C SER A 345 10.42 -14.87 -51.80
N PRO A 346 10.49 -14.69 -50.46
CA PRO A 346 9.44 -15.14 -49.56
C PRO A 346 8.16 -14.31 -49.65
N ALA A 347 8.22 -13.10 -50.24
CA ALA A 347 7.09 -12.22 -50.44
C ALA A 347 6.16 -12.65 -51.59
N THR A 348 6.63 -13.56 -52.47
CA THR A 348 5.88 -14.05 -53.65
C THR A 348 4.52 -14.66 -53.23
N PRO A 349 3.39 -14.31 -53.87
CA PRO A 349 3.25 -13.55 -55.13
C PRO A 349 3.22 -12.01 -55.01
N PHE A 350 3.30 -11.45 -53.80
CA PHE A 350 3.16 -10.01 -53.53
C PHE A 350 4.46 -9.22 -53.73
N ASP A 351 5.18 -9.53 -54.81
CA ASP A 351 6.43 -8.87 -55.22
C ASP A 351 6.37 -8.21 -56.61
N GLN A 352 5.23 -8.31 -57.30
CA GLN A 352 4.95 -7.77 -58.64
C GLN A 352 4.28 -6.38 -58.61
N GLU A 353 3.96 -5.81 -59.78
CA GLU A 353 3.11 -4.60 -59.87
C GLU A 353 1.62 -4.93 -59.73
N PHE A 354 0.91 -4.19 -58.87
CA PHE A 354 -0.53 -4.27 -58.65
C PHE A 354 -1.23 -2.96 -59.04
N TYR A 355 -2.46 -3.04 -59.56
CA TYR A 355 -3.31 -1.90 -59.92
C TYR A 355 -4.60 -1.88 -59.08
N LEU A 356 -5.24 -0.71 -58.95
CA LEU A 356 -6.39 -0.49 -58.09
C LEU A 356 -7.72 -0.68 -58.82
N LEU A 357 -8.68 -1.28 -58.11
CA LEU A 357 -10.07 -1.50 -58.49
C LEU A 357 -11.03 -0.89 -57.45
N LEU A 358 -12.14 -0.33 -57.95
CA LEU A 358 -13.25 0.20 -57.15
C LEU A 358 -14.58 -0.21 -57.78
N ASP A 359 -15.44 -0.90 -57.03
CA ASP A 359 -16.78 -1.29 -57.49
C ASP A 359 -17.80 -1.60 -56.38
N VAL A 360 -19.06 -1.81 -56.80
CA VAL A 360 -20.14 -2.36 -55.99
C VAL A 360 -20.75 -3.54 -56.74
N ALA A 361 -20.34 -4.75 -56.37
CA ALA A 361 -20.97 -5.99 -56.80
C ALA A 361 -22.30 -6.20 -56.05
N VAL A 362 -23.17 -7.08 -56.57
CA VAL A 362 -24.49 -7.38 -56.02
C VAL A 362 -24.78 -8.87 -56.10
N GLY A 363 -25.07 -9.49 -54.98
CA GLY A 363 -25.26 -10.95 -54.88
C GLY A 363 -23.98 -11.74 -55.17
N GLY A 364 -24.10 -12.90 -55.81
CA GLY A 364 -22.99 -13.83 -56.05
C GLY A 364 -23.34 -15.28 -55.75
N THR A 365 -22.54 -16.22 -56.26
CA THR A 365 -22.69 -17.68 -56.00
C THR A 365 -21.45 -18.32 -55.38
N ASN A 366 -20.51 -17.50 -54.88
CA ASN A 366 -19.24 -17.92 -54.29
C ASN A 366 -19.29 -18.20 -52.77
N GLY A 367 -20.45 -18.05 -52.13
CA GLY A 367 -20.61 -18.17 -50.67
C GLY A 367 -20.35 -16.89 -49.87
N TRP A 368 -20.01 -15.75 -50.51
CA TRP A 368 -19.82 -14.46 -49.82
C TRP A 368 -21.06 -14.03 -49.04
N PHE A 369 -22.26 -14.35 -49.54
CA PHE A 369 -23.51 -14.33 -48.78
C PHE A 369 -23.89 -15.78 -48.43
N PRO A 370 -23.75 -16.23 -47.17
CA PRO A 370 -24.03 -17.63 -46.81
C PRO A 370 -25.46 -18.08 -47.14
N ASP A 371 -25.64 -19.35 -47.52
CA ASP A 371 -26.94 -20.03 -47.75
C ASP A 371 -27.82 -20.17 -46.48
N SER A 372 -27.59 -19.36 -45.45
CA SER A 372 -28.39 -19.26 -44.23
C SER A 372 -28.80 -17.80 -43.97
N LEU A 373 -29.77 -17.58 -43.08
CA LEU A 373 -30.31 -16.24 -42.74
C LEU A 373 -31.04 -15.51 -43.89
N ASN A 374 -32.25 -15.96 -44.24
CA ASN A 374 -33.21 -15.23 -45.10
C ASN A 374 -32.75 -14.83 -46.53
N LYS A 375 -31.58 -15.30 -46.99
CA LYS A 375 -31.07 -15.11 -48.34
C LYS A 375 -32.10 -15.55 -49.40
N PRO A 376 -32.37 -14.76 -50.46
CA PRO A 376 -33.43 -15.07 -51.41
C PRO A 376 -33.06 -16.09 -52.51
N TRP A 377 -31.81 -16.53 -52.59
CA TRP A 377 -31.31 -17.56 -53.51
C TRP A 377 -30.45 -18.59 -52.79
N VAL A 378 -30.17 -19.73 -53.44
CA VAL A 378 -29.17 -20.72 -53.01
C VAL A 378 -28.01 -20.73 -54.00
N ASP A 379 -26.75 -20.76 -53.55
CA ASP A 379 -25.57 -20.62 -54.43
C ASP A 379 -25.47 -21.70 -55.51
N ASN A 380 -25.91 -22.92 -55.18
CA ASN A 380 -25.95 -24.05 -56.12
C ASN A 380 -27.22 -24.07 -57.01
N SER A 381 -28.07 -23.03 -56.98
CA SER A 381 -29.27 -22.98 -57.83
C SER A 381 -28.92 -22.51 -59.24
N PRO A 382 -29.29 -23.28 -60.30
CA PRO A 382 -29.07 -22.87 -61.69
C PRO A 382 -29.92 -21.65 -62.11
N ILE A 383 -30.80 -21.18 -61.23
CA ILE A 383 -31.66 -20.01 -61.43
C ILE A 383 -31.47 -18.95 -60.33
N ALA A 384 -30.34 -18.95 -59.61
CA ALA A 384 -30.06 -18.05 -58.47
C ALA A 384 -30.32 -16.55 -58.77
N GLN A 385 -29.89 -16.05 -59.94
CA GLN A 385 -30.17 -14.67 -60.37
C GLN A 385 -31.68 -14.36 -60.49
N LEU A 386 -32.48 -15.34 -60.93
CA LEU A 386 -33.95 -15.22 -61.01
C LEU A 386 -34.60 -15.37 -59.63
N GLU A 387 -34.09 -16.23 -58.75
CA GLU A 387 -34.52 -16.31 -57.34
C GLU A 387 -34.30 -14.99 -56.60
N PHE A 388 -33.12 -14.39 -56.74
CA PHE A 388 -32.80 -13.05 -56.26
C PHE A 388 -33.77 -11.99 -56.81
N TYR A 389 -33.94 -11.92 -58.14
CA TYR A 389 -34.81 -10.93 -58.79
C TYR A 389 -36.29 -11.08 -58.41
N ASN A 390 -36.81 -12.30 -58.29
CA ASN A 390 -38.18 -12.59 -57.84
C ASN A 390 -38.45 -12.14 -56.40
N ASN A 391 -37.42 -11.80 -55.62
CA ASN A 391 -37.53 -11.29 -54.27
C ASN A 391 -37.24 -9.78 -54.15
N LYS A 392 -37.14 -9.04 -55.27
CA LYS A 392 -36.76 -7.61 -55.27
C LYS A 392 -37.60 -6.73 -54.35
N ASP A 393 -38.90 -7.00 -54.24
CA ASP A 393 -39.82 -6.24 -53.38
C ASP A 393 -39.47 -6.34 -51.87
N LYS A 394 -38.61 -7.30 -51.47
CA LYS A 394 -38.08 -7.44 -50.11
C LYS A 394 -36.78 -6.67 -49.90
N TRP A 395 -35.83 -6.75 -50.84
CA TRP A 395 -34.47 -6.22 -50.66
C TRP A 395 -34.28 -4.81 -51.23
N LEU A 396 -34.93 -4.46 -52.35
CA LEU A 396 -34.80 -3.14 -52.99
C LEU A 396 -35.17 -1.98 -52.04
N PRO A 397 -36.21 -2.07 -51.18
CA PRO A 397 -36.50 -1.01 -50.21
C PRO A 397 -35.39 -0.74 -49.17
N THR A 398 -34.43 -1.64 -49.01
CA THR A 398 -33.32 -1.48 -48.05
C THR A 398 -32.17 -0.63 -48.60
N TRP A 399 -32.09 -0.47 -49.92
CA TRP A 399 -31.04 0.27 -50.64
C TRP A 399 -31.14 1.80 -50.45
N GLY A 400 -32.24 2.30 -49.88
CA GLY A 400 -32.45 3.73 -49.66
C GLY A 400 -32.79 4.49 -50.94
N ALA A 401 -32.30 5.72 -51.07
CA ALA A 401 -32.57 6.58 -52.22
C ALA A 401 -31.28 7.20 -52.76
N GLY A 402 -31.12 7.18 -54.09
CA GLY A 402 -29.98 7.79 -54.79
C GLY A 402 -28.64 7.21 -54.34
N GLU A 403 -27.71 8.10 -53.99
CA GLU A 403 -26.32 7.78 -53.59
C GLU A 403 -26.20 6.83 -52.37
N ALA A 404 -27.28 6.57 -51.63
CA ALA A 404 -27.27 5.71 -50.43
C ALA A 404 -26.92 4.23 -50.71
N SER A 405 -27.22 3.72 -51.91
CA SER A 405 -26.86 2.36 -52.35
C SER A 405 -25.49 2.28 -53.01
N GLY A 406 -24.73 3.40 -53.07
CA GLY A 406 -23.47 3.48 -53.80
C GLY A 406 -22.22 3.64 -52.94
N LEU A 407 -21.12 3.07 -53.41
CA LEU A 407 -19.78 3.37 -52.88
C LEU A 407 -19.45 4.81 -53.24
N SER A 408 -19.22 5.64 -52.22
CA SER A 408 -18.95 7.07 -52.36
C SER A 408 -17.48 7.33 -51.99
N VAL A 409 -16.64 7.74 -52.93
CA VAL A 409 -15.18 7.91 -52.76
C VAL A 409 -14.80 9.37 -52.95
N GLN A 410 -14.18 9.96 -51.92
CA GLN A 410 -13.80 11.37 -51.88
C GLN A 410 -12.36 11.62 -52.36
N SER A 411 -11.43 10.68 -52.14
CA SER A 411 -10.09 10.77 -52.72
C SER A 411 -9.35 9.43 -52.71
N VAL A 412 -8.39 9.28 -53.63
CA VAL A 412 -7.45 8.15 -53.72
C VAL A 412 -6.03 8.70 -53.80
N LYS A 413 -5.14 8.22 -52.94
CA LYS A 413 -3.70 8.54 -52.96
C LYS A 413 -2.86 7.27 -52.95
N MET A 414 -1.77 7.23 -53.72
CA MET A 414 -0.85 6.09 -53.80
C MET A 414 0.61 6.56 -53.82
N TRP A 415 1.51 5.82 -53.16
CA TRP A 415 2.96 6.09 -53.08
C TRP A 415 3.82 4.81 -53.21
N GLN A 416 5.14 4.93 -53.46
CA GLN A 416 6.10 3.82 -53.64
C GLN A 416 7.41 3.95 -52.80
N LEU A 417 8.08 2.83 -52.45
CA LEU A 417 9.12 2.67 -51.39
C LEU A 417 10.62 2.82 -51.81
N SER A 418 11.56 2.88 -50.84
CA SER A 418 13.04 3.03 -51.01
C SER A 418 13.88 2.39 -49.85
N THR A 419 15.14 1.93 -50.07
CA THR A 419 15.86 0.94 -49.19
C THR A 419 17.40 1.14 -48.95
N THR A 420 17.97 0.75 -47.77
CA THR A 420 19.41 0.35 -47.51
C THR A 420 19.81 -0.04 -46.02
N ALA A 421 20.63 -1.12 -45.84
CA ALA A 421 21.72 -1.39 -44.83
C ALA A 421 21.50 -2.01 -43.39
N GLU A 422 22.58 -2.58 -42.78
CA GLU A 422 22.63 -3.62 -41.68
C GLU A 422 23.40 -3.26 -40.33
N VAL A 423 23.73 -4.26 -39.47
CA VAL A 423 24.01 -4.21 -37.98
C VAL A 423 25.21 -5.15 -37.53
N ASP A 424 25.68 -5.12 -36.24
CA ASP A 424 26.06 -6.24 -35.27
C ASP A 424 27.18 -5.93 -34.16
N PRO A 425 27.60 -6.80 -33.17
CA PRO A 425 27.83 -6.46 -31.70
C PRO A 425 29.04 -7.18 -30.93
N PHE A 426 29.08 -7.25 -29.55
CA PHE A 426 29.39 -8.44 -28.63
C PHE A 426 29.88 -8.21 -27.13
N ARG A 427 29.41 -9.09 -26.19
CA ARG A 427 29.89 -9.75 -24.89
C ARG A 427 30.69 -9.16 -23.67
N SER A 428 30.13 -9.36 -22.44
CA SER A 428 30.48 -10.23 -21.22
C SER A 428 31.88 -10.31 -20.50
N GLU A 429 32.15 -10.94 -19.30
CA GLU A 429 31.45 -11.89 -18.32
C GLU A 429 32.10 -12.00 -16.86
N ASP A 430 31.45 -12.69 -15.88
CA ASP A 430 31.88 -13.38 -14.57
C ASP A 430 32.54 -12.62 -13.35
N GLU A 431 32.74 -13.04 -12.04
CA GLU A 431 32.39 -14.09 -10.98
C GLU A 431 32.92 -13.58 -9.55
N ASP A 432 32.88 -14.13 -8.30
CA ASP A 432 32.05 -15.01 -7.38
C ASP A 432 32.52 -14.90 -5.85
N GLY A 433 31.80 -15.47 -4.83
CA GLY A 433 32.29 -15.89 -3.46
C GLY A 433 31.53 -15.40 -2.17
N ILE A 434 31.77 -15.75 -0.87
CA ILE A 434 32.30 -16.89 -0.02
C ILE A 434 32.50 -16.37 1.47
N ILE A 435 32.51 -16.99 2.70
CA ILE A 435 32.05 -18.18 3.54
C ILE A 435 32.43 -17.85 5.06
N GLU A 436 31.91 -18.27 6.25
CA GLU A 436 30.81 -19.16 6.76
C GLU A 436 29.99 -18.72 8.07
N SER A 437 30.42 -19.05 9.33
CA SER A 437 29.54 -19.54 10.47
C SER A 437 30.06 -19.22 11.93
N VAL A 438 29.51 -19.59 13.14
CA VAL A 438 28.27 -20.22 13.72
C VAL A 438 28.10 -19.89 15.26
N GLY A 439 27.05 -20.34 16.01
CA GLY A 439 26.88 -20.10 17.48
C GLY A 439 25.83 -20.95 18.28
N SER A 440 25.70 -20.74 19.62
CA SER A 440 25.08 -21.60 20.69
C SER A 440 24.80 -20.80 22.03
N VAL A 441 24.24 -21.22 23.22
CA VAL A 441 23.18 -22.14 23.81
C VAL A 441 23.50 -22.31 25.35
N THR A 442 22.71 -22.45 26.46
CA THR A 442 21.30 -22.35 27.02
C THR A 442 21.40 -22.55 28.60
N ASN A 443 20.46 -22.76 29.57
CA ASN A 443 19.08 -22.41 30.06
C ASN A 443 18.89 -23.18 31.45
N GLU A 444 17.91 -23.12 32.39
CA GLU A 444 16.79 -22.29 32.96
C GLU A 444 16.59 -22.76 34.45
N GLU A 445 15.49 -22.85 35.25
CA GLU A 445 14.00 -22.68 35.23
C GLU A 445 13.39 -22.67 36.70
N GLY A 446 12.14 -22.22 36.93
CA GLY A 446 11.26 -22.47 38.13
C GLY A 446 11.42 -21.59 39.41
N GLU A 447 10.67 -21.71 40.56
CA GLU A 447 9.34 -22.25 41.02
C GLU A 447 9.27 -22.14 42.59
N TYR A 448 8.19 -21.98 43.39
CA TYR A 448 6.80 -21.45 43.21
C TYR A 448 6.19 -20.84 44.54
N GLU A 449 5.31 -21.54 45.30
CA GLU A 449 4.47 -21.09 46.47
C GLU A 449 3.99 -22.37 47.27
N SER A 450 3.08 -22.46 48.26
CA SER A 450 2.05 -21.58 48.87
C SER A 450 1.64 -21.96 50.33
N THR A 451 0.86 -21.10 50.99
CA THR A 451 0.10 -21.28 52.27
C THR A 451 -1.18 -20.40 52.23
N GLU A 452 -2.24 -20.38 53.09
CA GLU A 452 -2.62 -20.77 54.48
C GLU A 452 -1.86 -20.11 55.67
N LYS A 453 -2.26 -18.87 56.05
CA LYS A 453 -1.30 -17.81 56.41
C LYS A 453 -1.34 -17.20 57.85
N TYR A 454 -1.82 -15.96 58.00
CA TYR A 454 -0.99 -14.91 58.62
C TYR A 454 -0.59 -14.99 60.12
N ASP A 455 -1.34 -15.62 61.01
CA ASP A 455 -0.96 -15.74 62.45
C ASP A 455 -0.10 -16.97 62.74
N LEU A 456 -0.49 -18.13 62.20
CA LEU A 456 0.30 -19.37 62.27
C LEU A 456 1.68 -19.16 61.63
N MET A 457 1.74 -18.35 60.56
CA MET A 457 2.98 -17.82 60.02
C MET A 457 3.80 -16.97 60.98
N ALA A 458 3.20 -16.03 61.73
CA ALA A 458 3.96 -15.13 62.59
C ALA A 458 4.75 -15.93 63.64
N GLU A 459 4.09 -16.95 64.20
CA GLU A 459 4.67 -17.89 65.15
C GLU A 459 5.62 -18.91 64.50
N HIS A 460 5.25 -19.51 63.36
CA HIS A 460 6.09 -20.45 62.62
C HIS A 460 7.36 -19.79 62.09
N LEU A 461 7.25 -18.63 61.45
CA LEU A 461 8.38 -17.89 60.88
C LEU A 461 9.28 -17.34 61.97
N TYR A 462 8.73 -16.84 63.09
CA TYR A 462 9.55 -16.52 64.26
C TYR A 462 10.30 -17.75 64.80
N THR A 463 9.65 -18.91 64.82
CA THR A 463 10.25 -20.18 65.25
C THR A 463 11.30 -20.69 64.26
N ALA A 464 11.11 -20.51 62.95
CA ALA A 464 12.05 -20.84 61.89
C ALA A 464 13.27 -19.91 61.88
N CYS A 465 13.05 -18.59 62.04
CA CYS A 465 14.12 -17.63 62.26
C CYS A 465 14.89 -17.93 63.56
N ARG A 466 14.22 -18.43 64.59
CA ARG A 466 14.86 -18.89 65.84
C ARG A 466 15.69 -20.17 65.64
N SER A 467 15.21 -21.15 64.87
CA SER A 467 15.95 -22.39 64.60
C SER A 467 17.12 -22.21 63.64
N LYS A 468 17.01 -21.32 62.64
CA LYS A 468 18.12 -20.86 61.79
C LYS A 468 19.08 -19.88 62.50
N GLY A 469 18.76 -19.42 63.72
CA GLY A 469 19.67 -18.61 64.54
C GLY A 469 19.70 -17.10 64.24
N TYR A 470 18.65 -16.57 63.61
CA TYR A 470 18.55 -15.17 63.17
C TYR A 470 18.30 -14.20 64.34
N PHE A 471 17.97 -14.72 65.51
CA PHE A 471 17.81 -13.96 66.75
C PHE A 471 18.84 -14.40 67.80
N ASN A 472 19.46 -13.44 68.47
CA ASN A 472 20.46 -13.72 69.51
C ASN A 472 19.84 -14.37 70.77
N ALA A 473 20.63 -15.14 71.51
CA ALA A 473 20.18 -15.90 72.68
C ALA A 473 19.63 -15.02 73.83
N ASN A 474 20.02 -13.75 73.92
CA ASN A 474 19.44 -12.79 74.85
C ASN A 474 18.12 -12.24 74.26
N HIS A 475 16.98 -12.78 74.72
CA HIS A 475 15.62 -12.61 74.20
C HIS A 475 15.04 -11.17 74.29
N LYS A 476 15.61 -10.18 73.57
CA LYS A 476 15.15 -8.77 73.64
C LYS A 476 15.13 -7.93 72.35
N ILE A 477 15.48 -8.48 71.18
CA ILE A 477 15.66 -7.66 69.94
C ILE A 477 14.96 -8.23 68.69
N GLY A 478 14.78 -9.55 68.57
CA GLY A 478 14.18 -10.18 67.40
C GLY A 478 12.64 -10.15 67.41
N CYS A 479 12.03 -9.78 66.29
CA CYS A 479 10.58 -9.88 66.07
C CYS A 479 10.23 -10.10 64.59
N VAL A 480 9.02 -10.60 64.36
CA VAL A 480 8.35 -10.76 63.07
C VAL A 480 7.05 -9.95 63.11
N THR A 481 6.69 -9.30 62.00
CA THR A 481 5.48 -8.47 61.91
C THR A 481 4.75 -8.73 60.60
N LEU A 482 3.41 -8.83 60.62
CA LEU A 482 2.60 -9.29 59.49
C LEU A 482 1.29 -8.50 59.35
N ARG A 483 1.03 -7.94 58.16
CA ARG A 483 -0.07 -7.02 57.87
C ARG A 483 -1.38 -7.78 57.63
N ILE A 484 -2.41 -7.48 58.39
CA ILE A 484 -3.79 -7.94 58.12
C ILE A 484 -4.55 -6.87 57.32
N SER A 485 -4.35 -5.60 57.63
CA SER A 485 -4.93 -4.47 56.88
C SER A 485 -4.12 -3.19 57.08
N ARG A 486 -4.43 -2.11 56.33
CA ARG A 486 -3.64 -0.87 56.34
C ARG A 486 -3.60 -0.25 57.74
N GLY A 487 -2.40 -0.20 58.35
CA GLY A 487 -2.18 0.26 59.73
C GLY A 487 -2.45 -0.78 60.82
N ASN A 488 -2.73 -2.04 60.47
CA ASN A 488 -3.07 -3.13 61.39
C ASN A 488 -2.17 -4.35 61.12
N ASN A 489 -1.10 -4.44 61.91
CA ASN A 489 -0.08 -5.49 61.80
C ASN A 489 -0.04 -6.34 63.08
N VAL A 490 0.04 -7.65 62.91
CA VAL A 490 0.42 -8.65 63.93
C VAL A 490 1.91 -8.47 64.25
N PHE A 491 2.32 -8.68 65.51
CA PHE A 491 3.73 -8.67 65.93
C PHE A 491 4.01 -9.86 66.86
N TYR A 492 5.02 -10.67 66.52
CA TYR A 492 5.48 -11.80 67.34
C TYR A 492 6.99 -11.67 67.65
N PRO A 493 7.44 -11.71 68.91
CA PRO A 493 6.66 -11.76 70.14
C PRO A 493 6.06 -10.40 70.52
N ALA A 494 5.15 -10.37 71.48
CA ALA A 494 4.27 -9.22 71.73
C ALA A 494 4.91 -8.02 72.48
N THR A 495 6.22 -7.96 72.74
CA THR A 495 6.82 -7.01 73.71
C THR A 495 7.83 -5.98 73.15
N THR A 496 7.64 -4.73 73.59
CA THR A 496 8.62 -3.62 73.71
C THR A 496 9.45 -3.19 72.49
N ASN A 497 8.94 -2.24 71.70
CA ASN A 497 9.49 -0.87 71.59
C ASN A 497 8.52 0.00 70.76
N ASP A 498 8.10 1.16 71.27
CA ASP A 498 6.97 1.90 70.70
C ASP A 498 7.29 2.51 69.32
N VAL A 499 8.45 3.18 69.20
CA VAL A 499 8.91 3.82 67.96
C VAL A 499 8.97 2.84 66.78
N PHE A 500 9.37 1.58 67.01
CA PHE A 500 9.44 0.59 65.94
C PHE A 500 8.05 0.13 65.48
N ARG A 501 7.07 0.03 66.39
CA ARG A 501 5.69 -0.31 66.04
C ARG A 501 5.01 0.81 65.26
N GLU A 502 5.14 2.04 65.73
CA GLU A 502 4.61 3.23 65.02
C GLU A 502 5.17 3.30 63.59
N VAL A 503 6.50 3.19 63.46
CA VAL A 503 7.17 3.28 62.16
C VAL A 503 6.79 2.12 61.23
N VAL A 504 6.77 0.86 61.67
CA VAL A 504 6.43 -0.27 60.79
C VAL A 504 4.95 -0.26 60.39
N SER A 505 4.04 0.12 61.29
CA SER A 505 2.62 0.29 60.95
C SER A 505 2.37 1.44 59.98
N ALA A 506 3.15 2.52 60.04
CA ALA A 506 3.14 3.60 59.05
C ALA A 506 3.88 3.26 57.75
N PHE A 507 4.87 2.35 57.79
CA PHE A 507 5.62 1.88 56.62
C PHE A 507 4.77 1.01 55.69
N ASN A 508 3.80 0.29 56.25
CA ASN A 508 2.67 -0.38 55.58
C ASN A 508 3.04 -1.50 54.56
N VAL A 509 4.14 -2.21 54.80
CA VAL A 509 4.57 -3.43 54.07
C VAL A 509 3.82 -4.68 54.57
N GLU A 510 3.80 -5.78 53.80
CA GLU A 510 3.01 -6.96 54.16
C GLU A 510 3.65 -7.83 55.26
N VAL A 511 4.97 -8.01 55.22
CA VAL A 511 5.73 -8.77 56.21
C VAL A 511 7.02 -8.05 56.58
N THR A 512 7.54 -8.25 57.80
CA THR A 512 8.81 -7.70 58.27
C THR A 512 9.49 -8.64 59.28
N ILE A 513 10.81 -8.80 59.20
CA ILE A 513 11.66 -9.54 60.15
C ILE A 513 12.75 -8.60 60.68
N LYS A 514 12.88 -8.47 62.00
CA LYS A 514 13.99 -7.74 62.64
C LYS A 514 15.10 -8.71 63.03
N MET A 515 16.02 -9.01 62.10
CA MET A 515 17.13 -9.94 62.32
C MET A 515 18.23 -9.32 63.20
N SER A 516 18.72 -10.10 64.17
CA SER A 516 19.76 -9.73 65.15
C SER A 516 20.87 -10.79 65.26
N SER A 517 21.21 -11.41 64.13
CA SER A 517 22.14 -12.55 64.04
C SER A 517 23.60 -12.15 64.28
N LYS A 518 24.46 -13.16 64.56
CA LYS A 518 25.91 -12.97 64.67
C LYS A 518 26.55 -12.47 63.37
N ILE A 519 25.98 -12.85 62.22
CA ILE A 519 26.41 -12.45 60.87
C ILE A 519 26.21 -10.95 60.69
N VAL A 520 25.02 -10.43 60.97
CA VAL A 520 24.72 -8.97 60.89
C VAL A 520 25.67 -8.16 61.77
N LYS A 521 25.94 -8.61 63.00
CA LYS A 521 26.91 -7.96 63.90
C LYS A 521 28.37 -8.10 63.47
N SER A 522 28.71 -9.09 62.64
CA SER A 522 30.03 -9.19 62.02
C SER A 522 30.15 -8.19 60.86
N VAL A 523 29.12 -8.06 60.02
CA VAL A 523 29.07 -7.08 58.92
C VAL A 523 29.19 -5.65 59.46
N PHE A 524 28.47 -5.30 60.53
CA PHE A 524 28.64 -4.01 61.22
C PHE A 524 30.03 -3.76 61.83
N LYS A 525 30.85 -4.80 62.08
CA LYS A 525 32.25 -4.65 62.49
C LYS A 525 33.21 -4.48 61.30
N SER A 526 32.77 -4.81 60.09
CA SER A 526 33.55 -4.72 58.86
C SER A 526 33.23 -3.46 58.04
N LEU A 527 32.11 -2.80 58.31
CA LEU A 527 31.67 -1.59 57.61
C LEU A 527 32.37 -0.31 58.12
N PRO A 528 32.73 0.62 57.21
CA PRO A 528 33.09 1.99 57.58
C PRO A 528 32.01 2.73 58.38
N LEU A 529 32.43 3.67 59.23
CA LEU A 529 31.54 4.42 60.13
C LEU A 529 30.52 5.31 59.39
N ASP A 530 30.82 5.67 58.15
CA ASP A 530 30.08 6.52 57.23
C ASP A 530 29.33 5.75 56.13
N ALA A 531 29.52 4.43 56.03
CA ALA A 531 28.92 3.61 54.97
C ALA A 531 27.38 3.70 54.97
N ARG A 532 26.81 4.14 53.83
CA ARG A 532 25.38 4.26 53.58
C ARG A 532 24.75 3.05 52.87
N ASP A 533 25.58 2.21 52.26
CA ASP A 533 25.17 1.00 51.53
C ASP A 533 26.11 -0.16 51.87
N VAL A 534 25.57 -1.38 51.94
CA VAL A 534 26.31 -2.64 51.94
C VAL A 534 26.22 -3.23 50.53
N LEU A 535 27.34 -3.32 49.83
CA LEU A 535 27.42 -3.97 48.52
C LEU A 535 27.57 -5.49 48.69
N LEU A 536 26.72 -6.24 48.00
CA LEU A 536 26.78 -7.70 47.90
C LEU A 536 27.44 -8.13 46.58
N ARG A 537 27.91 -9.38 46.54
CA ARG A 537 28.78 -9.89 45.45
C ARG A 537 28.08 -10.03 44.09
N ASP A 538 26.75 -9.97 44.08
CA ASP A 538 25.89 -9.91 42.89
C ASP A 538 25.60 -8.47 42.42
N GLY A 539 26.22 -7.46 43.05
CA GLY A 539 26.00 -6.04 42.77
C GLY A 539 24.84 -5.40 43.55
N MET A 540 24.09 -6.18 44.34
CA MET A 540 22.95 -5.67 45.11
C MET A 540 23.43 -4.76 46.26
N LYS A 541 22.94 -3.52 46.32
CA LYS A 541 23.22 -2.56 47.40
C LYS A 541 22.09 -2.53 48.43
N ILE A 542 22.36 -2.86 49.68
CA ILE A 542 21.38 -2.75 50.78
C ILE A 542 21.67 -1.50 51.61
N GLN A 543 20.68 -0.64 51.77
CA GLN A 543 20.79 0.59 52.56
C GLN A 543 21.20 0.36 54.03
N VAL A 544 22.01 1.28 54.55
CA VAL A 544 22.36 1.43 55.96
C VAL A 544 21.74 2.73 56.46
N LEU A 545 20.77 2.62 57.37
CA LEU A 545 20.06 3.73 57.98
C LEU A 545 20.55 3.89 59.43
N ASP A 546 20.74 5.12 59.89
CA ASP A 546 21.32 5.32 61.23
C ASP A 546 20.35 4.96 62.36
N SER A 547 19.05 5.25 62.20
CA SER A 547 17.99 4.93 63.16
C SER A 547 16.80 4.25 62.48
N ALA A 548 16.08 3.41 63.23
CA ALA A 548 14.82 2.80 62.76
C ALA A 548 13.78 3.85 62.32
N ARG A 549 13.84 5.08 62.84
CA ARG A 549 12.97 6.21 62.44
C ARG A 549 13.08 6.56 60.95
N HIS A 550 14.23 6.30 60.33
CA HIS A 550 14.46 6.59 58.92
C HIS A 550 13.84 5.54 57.98
N LEU A 551 13.28 4.44 58.51
CA LEU A 551 12.67 3.38 57.69
C LEU A 551 11.53 3.89 56.80
N LEU A 552 10.78 4.92 57.22
CA LEU A 552 9.74 5.54 56.37
C LEU A 552 10.29 6.12 55.05
N ARG A 553 11.58 6.46 55.01
CA ARG A 553 12.32 6.97 53.84
C ARG A 553 13.21 5.90 53.19
N ALA A 554 13.11 4.65 53.63
CA ALA A 554 13.86 3.54 53.04
C ALA A 554 13.43 3.28 51.59
N ARG A 555 14.38 2.91 50.74
CA ARG A 555 14.16 2.39 49.39
C ARG A 555 13.38 1.07 49.51
N LYS A 556 12.05 1.14 49.47
CA LYS A 556 11.15 0.03 49.85
C LYS A 556 11.35 -1.21 49.00
N HIS A 557 11.62 -1.04 47.70
CA HIS A 557 11.85 -2.15 46.77
C HIS A 557 13.18 -2.89 46.97
N GLN A 558 13.98 -2.58 48.01
CA GLN A 558 15.18 -3.34 48.39
C GLN A 558 14.94 -4.48 49.39
N TRP A 559 13.73 -4.61 49.96
CA TRP A 559 13.34 -5.69 50.89
C TRP A 559 14.19 -5.77 52.18
N ALA A 560 15.11 -4.82 52.41
CA ALA A 560 16.14 -4.86 53.42
C ALA A 560 16.69 -3.47 53.79
N ALA A 561 16.98 -3.24 55.08
CA ALA A 561 17.73 -2.10 55.60
C ALA A 561 18.51 -2.46 56.88
N PHE A 562 19.81 -2.19 56.89
CA PHE A 562 20.65 -2.26 58.09
C PHE A 562 20.38 -1.03 58.97
N ILE A 563 20.05 -1.23 60.26
CA ILE A 563 19.88 -0.14 61.24
C ILE A 563 21.11 -0.06 62.14
N ARG A 564 21.83 1.07 62.09
CA ARG A 564 23.09 1.30 62.81
C ARG A 564 22.88 1.34 64.34
N GLU A 565 21.86 2.06 64.79
CA GLU A 565 21.44 2.23 66.20
C GLU A 565 21.22 0.88 66.92
N ASP A 566 20.39 0.00 66.36
CA ASP A 566 20.04 -1.31 66.94
C ASP A 566 21.06 -2.42 66.59
N GLN A 567 21.94 -2.19 65.61
CA GLN A 567 22.75 -3.23 64.93
C GLN A 567 21.91 -4.42 64.42
N THR A 568 20.76 -4.13 63.81
CA THR A 568 19.84 -5.12 63.24
C THR A 568 19.67 -4.95 61.75
N LEU A 569 19.42 -6.04 61.02
CA LEU A 569 18.93 -5.99 59.65
C LEU A 569 17.41 -6.13 59.70
N ILE A 570 16.68 -5.10 59.29
CA ILE A 570 15.24 -5.20 59.03
C ILE A 570 15.11 -5.74 57.60
N LEU A 571 14.40 -6.86 57.45
CA LEU A 571 13.93 -7.38 56.17
C LEU A 571 12.42 -7.14 56.08
N TRP A 572 11.87 -6.94 54.88
CA TRP A 572 10.42 -6.86 54.66
C TRP A 572 10.05 -7.34 53.26
N GLY A 573 8.75 -7.60 53.04
CA GLY A 573 8.24 -8.02 51.75
C GLY A 573 6.75 -7.77 51.58
N ASP A 574 6.30 -7.96 50.34
CA ASP A 574 4.91 -7.70 49.90
C ASP A 574 4.05 -8.97 49.75
N SER A 575 4.62 -10.15 50.02
CA SER A 575 3.91 -11.43 50.22
C SER A 575 4.60 -12.23 51.32
N PHE A 576 3.96 -13.30 51.82
CA PHE A 576 4.52 -14.09 52.91
C PHE A 576 5.69 -14.99 52.50
N ASP A 577 5.46 -15.95 51.60
CA ASP A 577 6.19 -17.22 51.59
C ASP A 577 7.68 -16.98 51.32
N GLY A 578 7.94 -16.08 50.36
CA GLY A 578 9.28 -15.67 49.98
C GLY A 578 10.05 -14.84 51.02
N ILE A 579 9.49 -14.43 52.18
CA ILE A 579 10.28 -13.64 53.16
C ILE A 579 11.29 -14.49 53.95
N LEU A 580 11.04 -15.80 54.09
CA LEU A 580 12.06 -16.73 54.60
C LEU A 580 13.15 -16.99 53.56
N ASP A 581 12.80 -16.98 52.28
CA ASP A 581 13.76 -17.13 51.18
C ASP A 581 14.57 -15.84 51.00
N VAL A 582 13.96 -14.66 51.09
CA VAL A 582 14.68 -13.38 51.21
C VAL A 582 15.62 -13.42 52.41
N ALA A 583 15.19 -13.92 53.57
CA ALA A 583 16.07 -14.05 54.73
C ALA A 583 17.23 -15.04 54.52
N GLU A 584 16.99 -16.20 53.91
CA GLU A 584 18.04 -17.20 53.64
C GLU A 584 18.97 -16.79 52.47
N VAL A 585 18.45 -16.14 51.44
CA VAL A 585 19.24 -15.57 50.33
C VAL A 585 20.10 -14.42 50.84
N MET A 586 19.54 -13.52 51.66
CA MET A 586 20.32 -12.46 52.30
C MET A 586 21.34 -13.05 53.29
N GLU A 587 21.01 -14.08 54.07
CA GLU A 587 21.99 -14.77 54.90
C GLU A 587 23.11 -15.38 54.04
N LYS A 588 22.80 -16.16 53.01
CA LYS A 588 23.81 -16.76 52.10
C LYS A 588 24.70 -15.69 51.49
N LYS A 589 24.16 -14.56 51.03
CA LYS A 589 24.95 -13.43 50.49
C LYS A 589 25.84 -12.78 51.57
N LEU A 590 25.34 -12.61 52.80
CA LEU A 590 26.12 -12.02 53.92
C LEU A 590 27.16 -13.00 54.49
N VAL A 591 26.90 -14.31 54.46
CA VAL A 591 27.87 -15.36 54.79
C VAL A 591 28.95 -15.44 53.73
N GLN A 592 28.61 -15.37 52.44
CA GLN A 592 29.59 -15.24 51.35
C GLN A 592 30.45 -13.98 51.53
N LEU A 593 29.84 -12.83 51.83
CA LEU A 593 30.54 -11.56 52.11
C LEU A 593 31.52 -11.65 53.29
N ILE A 594 31.24 -12.47 54.30
CA ILE A 594 32.16 -12.74 55.40
C ILE A 594 33.25 -13.73 54.99
N TRP A 595 32.91 -14.82 54.30
CA TRP A 595 33.85 -15.89 53.93
C TRP A 595 34.84 -15.51 52.82
N SER A 596 34.47 -14.64 51.87
CA SER A 596 35.42 -14.04 50.93
C SER A 596 36.19 -12.87 51.52
N GLY A 597 35.81 -12.42 52.72
CA GLY A 597 36.09 -11.06 53.18
C GLY A 597 35.40 -9.99 52.34
N ILE A 598 35.51 -8.73 52.76
CA ILE A 598 35.23 -7.58 51.89
C ILE A 598 36.34 -7.56 50.83
N PRO A 599 36.03 -7.76 49.54
CA PRO A 599 37.05 -8.06 48.54
C PRO A 599 37.80 -6.80 48.10
N LYS A 600 38.98 -6.56 48.69
CA LYS A 600 39.92 -5.52 48.24
C LYS A 600 40.30 -5.70 46.76
N GLU A 601 40.51 -6.96 46.35
CA GLU A 601 40.85 -7.31 44.97
C GLU A 601 39.72 -6.96 43.98
N ALA A 602 38.44 -6.98 44.40
CA ALA A 602 37.35 -6.53 43.54
C ALA A 602 37.33 -5.00 43.36
N MET A 603 37.85 -4.22 44.32
CA MET A 603 38.06 -2.79 44.10
C MET A 603 39.19 -2.53 43.11
N GLU A 604 40.24 -3.37 43.06
CA GLU A 604 41.30 -3.21 42.06
C GLU A 604 40.89 -3.72 40.67
N GLU A 605 40.15 -4.82 40.55
CA GLU A 605 39.64 -5.32 39.27
C GLU A 605 38.54 -4.39 38.69
N VAL A 606 37.70 -3.80 39.55
CA VAL A 606 36.80 -2.71 39.15
C VAL A 606 37.60 -1.46 38.81
N ALA A 607 38.62 -1.08 39.59
CA ALA A 607 39.46 0.08 39.28
C ALA A 607 40.36 -0.11 38.04
N GLU A 608 40.61 -1.31 37.53
CA GLU A 608 41.22 -1.53 36.22
C GLU A 608 40.19 -1.40 35.09
N LYS A 609 38.97 -1.95 35.27
CA LYS A 609 37.85 -1.74 34.33
C LYS A 609 37.35 -0.29 34.31
N GLU A 610 37.53 0.46 35.39
CA GLU A 610 37.30 1.91 35.49
C GLU A 610 38.53 2.73 35.07
N ARG A 611 39.76 2.20 35.10
CA ARG A 611 40.91 2.86 34.44
C ARG A 611 40.80 2.81 32.92
N ASP A 612 40.05 1.85 32.38
CA ASP A 612 39.65 1.82 30.97
C ASP A 612 38.44 2.73 30.67
N LEU A 613 38.17 3.77 31.49
CA LEU A 613 37.11 4.77 31.22
C LEU A 613 37.30 5.51 29.89
N GLU A 614 38.52 5.57 29.34
CA GLU A 614 38.78 6.12 28.00
C GLU A 614 38.24 5.21 26.87
N SER A 615 37.90 3.94 27.15
CA SER A 615 37.26 3.02 26.19
C SER A 615 35.75 3.22 26.04
N LEU A 616 35.12 4.14 26.79
CA LEU A 616 33.68 4.45 26.75
C LEU A 616 33.15 4.98 25.40
N TYR A 617 33.98 5.02 24.36
CA TYR A 617 33.55 5.38 23.01
C TYR A 617 32.55 4.38 22.43
N THR A 618 31.34 4.87 22.22
CA THR A 618 30.21 4.26 21.51
C THR A 618 30.67 3.33 20.37
N GLN A 619 30.35 2.02 20.46
CA GLN A 619 30.48 1.13 19.31
C GLN A 619 29.67 1.72 18.15
N GLN A 620 30.36 2.13 17.08
CA GLN A 620 29.71 2.76 15.93
C GLN A 620 28.86 1.73 15.20
N ARG A 621 27.55 1.79 15.42
CA ARG A 621 26.60 0.88 14.76
C ARG A 621 26.66 1.08 13.24
N PRO A 622 26.63 0.00 12.44
CA PRO A 622 26.65 0.09 10.99
C PRO A 622 25.36 0.73 10.44
N TYR A 623 25.50 1.46 9.33
CA TYR A 623 24.39 1.73 8.42
C TYR A 623 24.22 0.52 7.50
N MET A 624 22.97 0.09 7.32
CA MET A 624 22.62 -0.94 6.34
C MET A 624 22.05 -0.29 5.08
N PHE A 625 22.34 -0.87 3.91
CA PHE A 625 21.97 -0.32 2.61
C PHE A 625 20.87 -1.13 1.90
N ILE A 626 20.38 -2.21 2.53
CA ILE A 626 19.47 -3.20 1.91
C ILE A 626 18.14 -2.54 1.53
N THR A 627 17.51 -1.84 2.47
CA THR A 627 16.24 -1.14 2.21
C THR A 627 16.45 0.11 1.34
N SER A 628 17.63 0.74 1.42
CA SER A 628 18.00 1.83 0.50
C SER A 628 18.12 1.33 -0.95
N LEU A 629 18.64 0.12 -1.18
CA LEU A 629 18.68 -0.51 -2.50
C LEU A 629 17.27 -0.91 -2.95
N ALA A 630 16.49 -1.60 -2.11
CA ALA A 630 15.13 -2.02 -2.44
C ALA A 630 14.21 -0.83 -2.81
N ASN A 631 14.22 0.26 -2.02
CA ASN A 631 13.45 1.47 -2.32
C ASN A 631 13.99 2.21 -3.57
N THR A 632 15.29 2.06 -3.89
CA THR A 632 15.87 2.58 -5.14
C THR A 632 15.37 1.80 -6.35
N PHE A 633 15.49 0.47 -6.36
CA PHE A 633 14.95 -0.37 -7.43
C PHE A 633 13.44 -0.17 -7.62
N ALA A 634 12.69 -0.01 -6.54
CA ALA A 634 11.26 0.32 -6.60
C ALA A 634 10.98 1.64 -7.33
N ALA A 635 11.70 2.72 -6.98
CA ALA A 635 11.57 4.01 -7.67
C ALA A 635 12.05 3.95 -9.13
N MET A 636 13.12 3.19 -9.42
CA MET A 636 13.59 2.95 -10.78
C MET A 636 12.53 2.26 -11.63
N THR A 637 11.85 1.23 -11.12
CA THR A 637 10.74 0.56 -11.81
C THR A 637 9.58 1.51 -12.08
N VAL A 638 9.19 2.38 -11.14
CA VAL A 638 8.13 3.38 -11.39
C VAL A 638 8.53 4.36 -12.50
N ILE A 639 9.77 4.87 -12.49
CA ILE A 639 10.28 5.77 -13.54
C ILE A 639 10.29 5.05 -14.90
N ILE A 640 10.78 3.81 -14.96
CA ILE A 640 10.86 3.02 -16.20
C ILE A 640 9.47 2.68 -16.75
N LEU A 641 8.49 2.36 -15.90
CA LEU A 641 7.10 2.13 -16.31
C LEU A 641 6.47 3.40 -16.92
N LEU A 642 6.67 4.56 -16.28
CA LEU A 642 6.21 5.84 -16.80
C LEU A 642 6.92 6.23 -18.11
N CYS A 643 8.20 5.91 -18.25
CA CYS A 643 8.93 6.08 -19.51
C CYS A 643 8.48 5.10 -20.61
N ASN A 644 8.02 3.89 -20.29
CA ASN A 644 7.41 3.00 -21.29
C ASN A 644 6.00 3.47 -21.70
N GLY A 645 5.23 4.07 -20.79
CA GLY A 645 4.00 4.80 -21.16
C GLY A 645 4.31 5.98 -22.07
N LEU A 646 5.32 6.78 -21.75
CA LEU A 646 5.79 7.87 -22.64
C LEU A 646 6.31 7.35 -23.99
N ARG A 647 6.95 6.18 -24.05
CA ARG A 647 7.32 5.52 -25.31
C ARG A 647 6.09 5.21 -26.16
N ALA A 648 5.00 4.72 -25.58
CA ALA A 648 3.75 4.48 -26.31
C ALA A 648 3.20 5.80 -26.90
N LEU A 649 3.05 6.83 -26.06
CA LEU A 649 2.61 8.17 -26.49
C LEU A 649 3.46 8.75 -27.63
N LEU A 650 4.79 8.60 -27.54
CA LEU A 650 5.74 9.08 -28.55
C LEU A 650 5.68 8.27 -29.86
N VAL A 651 5.38 6.98 -29.80
CA VAL A 651 5.20 6.11 -30.98
C VAL A 651 3.87 6.41 -31.67
N GLU A 652 2.76 6.53 -30.91
CA GLU A 652 1.46 6.90 -31.46
C GLU A 652 1.51 8.28 -32.13
N TRP A 653 2.06 9.28 -31.43
CA TRP A 653 2.27 10.62 -31.98
C TRP A 653 3.16 10.66 -33.22
N TYR A 654 4.18 9.79 -33.31
CA TYR A 654 5.02 9.69 -34.52
C TYR A 654 4.24 9.12 -35.72
N ILE A 655 3.19 8.34 -35.49
CA ILE A 655 2.36 7.70 -36.51
C ILE A 655 1.19 8.61 -36.96
N ASP A 656 0.53 9.31 -36.04
CA ASP A 656 -0.69 10.09 -36.33
C ASP A 656 -0.60 11.61 -36.11
N GLY A 657 0.44 12.10 -35.44
CA GLY A 657 0.65 13.52 -35.14
C GLY A 657 -0.23 14.11 -34.04
N ASP A 658 -1.05 13.33 -33.33
CA ASP A 658 -2.01 13.84 -32.34
C ASP A 658 -1.33 14.22 -31.01
N TRP A 659 -1.05 15.52 -30.88
CA TRP A 659 -0.48 16.12 -29.67
C TRP A 659 -1.38 16.04 -28.43
N THR A 660 -2.69 15.73 -28.55
CA THR A 660 -3.60 15.73 -27.40
C THR A 660 -3.30 14.58 -26.41
N ARG A 661 -2.69 13.48 -26.88
CA ARG A 661 -2.29 12.33 -26.05
C ARG A 661 -1.41 12.72 -24.87
N PHE A 662 -0.52 13.70 -25.06
CA PHE A 662 0.38 14.18 -24.00
C PHE A 662 -0.32 14.87 -22.81
N PHE A 663 -1.61 15.23 -22.90
CA PHE A 663 -2.36 15.67 -21.70
C PHE A 663 -2.47 14.57 -20.63
N ILE A 664 -2.40 13.28 -21.01
CA ILE A 664 -2.39 12.15 -20.07
C ILE A 664 -1.17 12.20 -19.13
N MET A 665 -0.03 12.76 -19.58
CA MET A 665 1.19 12.90 -18.77
C MET A 665 1.01 13.78 -17.53
N LEU A 666 -0.03 14.63 -17.48
CA LEU A 666 -0.38 15.39 -16.27
C LEU A 666 -0.79 14.49 -15.09
N THR A 667 -1.19 13.25 -15.36
CA THR A 667 -1.55 12.25 -14.33
C THR A 667 -0.32 11.56 -13.72
N CYS A 668 0.84 11.56 -14.41
CA CYS A 668 2.02 10.79 -14.01
C CYS A 668 2.51 11.02 -12.57
N PRO A 669 2.48 12.25 -11.99
CA PRO A 669 2.89 12.45 -10.59
C PRO A 669 1.96 11.76 -9.58
N MET A 670 0.67 11.65 -9.89
CA MET A 670 -0.31 10.95 -9.04
C MET A 670 -0.24 9.43 -9.25
N LEU A 671 -0.05 8.98 -10.50
CA LEU A 671 0.16 7.57 -10.82
C LEU A 671 1.45 7.05 -10.16
N ALA A 672 2.55 7.79 -10.25
CA ALA A 672 3.81 7.47 -9.57
C ALA A 672 3.61 7.23 -8.07
N LEU A 673 2.91 8.15 -7.40
CA LEU A 673 2.62 8.05 -5.96
C LEU A 673 1.77 6.81 -5.62
N ALA A 674 0.71 6.56 -6.39
CA ALA A 674 -0.17 5.41 -6.17
C ALA A 674 0.54 4.07 -6.45
N THR A 675 1.35 3.97 -7.50
CA THR A 675 2.04 2.74 -7.90
C THR A 675 3.25 2.41 -7.01
N GLN A 676 3.94 3.41 -6.43
CA GLN A 676 5.21 3.24 -5.70
C GLN A 676 5.22 2.13 -4.65
N PHE A 677 4.09 1.88 -3.96
CA PHE A 677 4.01 0.85 -2.94
C PHE A 677 4.21 -0.58 -3.48
N LEU A 678 3.74 -0.88 -4.69
CA LEU A 678 3.78 -2.24 -5.23
C LEU A 678 5.22 -2.70 -5.55
N PRO A 679 6.06 -1.92 -6.29
CA PRO A 679 7.48 -2.23 -6.43
C PRO A 679 8.25 -2.21 -5.10
N GLN A 680 7.87 -1.33 -4.16
CA GLN A 680 8.50 -1.27 -2.83
C GLN A 680 8.26 -2.56 -2.02
N ALA A 681 7.02 -3.07 -2.01
CA ALA A 681 6.70 -4.36 -1.42
C ALA A 681 7.44 -5.51 -2.13
N PHE A 682 7.43 -5.52 -3.47
CA PHE A 682 8.11 -6.54 -4.27
C PHE A 682 9.62 -6.60 -3.98
N PHE A 683 10.35 -5.49 -4.11
CA PHE A 683 11.79 -5.48 -3.88
C PHE A 683 12.16 -5.65 -2.40
N GLY A 684 11.38 -5.10 -1.46
CA GLY A 684 11.59 -5.35 -0.03
C GLY A 684 11.51 -6.85 0.32
N SER A 685 10.48 -7.53 -0.19
CA SER A 685 10.32 -8.98 -0.06
C SER A 685 11.41 -9.76 -0.80
N LEU A 686 11.75 -9.39 -2.03
CA LEU A 686 12.79 -10.07 -2.82
C LEU A 686 14.16 -9.99 -2.14
N PHE A 687 14.58 -8.81 -1.70
CA PHE A 687 15.85 -8.62 -0.99
C PHE A 687 15.88 -9.38 0.34
N ALA A 688 14.74 -9.57 1.01
CA ALA A 688 14.65 -10.43 2.20
C ALA A 688 14.63 -11.93 1.87
N MET A 689 14.14 -12.35 0.69
CA MET A 689 14.19 -13.75 0.24
C MET A 689 15.61 -14.21 -0.09
N ILE A 690 16.36 -13.44 -0.89
CA ILE A 690 17.67 -13.87 -1.42
C ILE A 690 18.86 -13.19 -0.73
N GLY A 691 18.72 -11.94 -0.29
CA GLY A 691 19.79 -11.15 0.32
C GLY A 691 20.13 -11.58 1.76
N PRO A 692 21.05 -10.88 2.44
CA PRO A 692 21.41 -11.15 3.83
C PRO A 692 20.23 -10.87 4.78
N LEU A 693 20.13 -11.68 5.84
CA LEU A 693 19.19 -11.51 6.95
C LEU A 693 19.88 -11.43 8.33
N TRP A 694 21.21 -11.50 8.40
CA TRP A 694 21.96 -11.47 9.67
C TRP A 694 21.72 -10.18 10.47
N GLN A 695 21.46 -9.06 9.78
CA GLN A 695 21.15 -7.76 10.40
C GLN A 695 19.89 -7.78 11.26
N VAL A 696 18.99 -8.74 11.05
CA VAL A 696 17.76 -8.94 11.84
C VAL A 696 18.07 -9.47 13.26
N ASN A 697 19.31 -9.92 13.48
CA ASN A 697 19.84 -10.41 14.77
C ASN A 697 20.99 -9.53 15.33
N GLU A 698 21.33 -8.42 14.69
CA GLU A 698 22.40 -7.50 15.14
C GLU A 698 21.88 -6.08 15.39
N ASN A 699 22.72 -5.22 15.97
CA ASN A 699 22.39 -3.83 16.25
C ASN A 699 22.90 -2.91 15.13
N THR A 700 21.99 -2.22 14.46
CA THR A 700 22.28 -1.26 13.38
C THR A 700 21.90 0.17 13.82
N MET A 701 22.20 1.18 12.99
CA MET A 701 21.87 2.58 13.29
C MET A 701 20.39 2.81 13.65
N PHE A 702 19.47 2.10 13.01
CA PHE A 702 18.02 2.26 13.17
C PHE A 702 17.34 1.08 13.89
N TYR A 703 18.09 0.02 14.21
CA TYR A 703 17.53 -1.23 14.75
C TYR A 703 18.32 -1.78 15.95
N SER A 704 17.61 -2.28 16.95
CA SER A 704 18.15 -2.97 18.13
C SER A 704 17.60 -4.39 18.23
N GLY A 705 18.31 -5.35 17.60
CA GLY A 705 18.05 -6.78 17.75
C GLY A 705 18.52 -7.36 19.09
N LYS A 706 19.53 -6.75 19.72
CA LYS A 706 20.16 -7.16 20.98
C LYS A 706 20.13 -6.03 22.03
N PRO A 707 19.99 -6.34 23.32
CA PRO A 707 20.06 -5.34 24.38
C PRO A 707 21.47 -4.73 24.49
N PRO A 708 21.62 -3.50 25.03
CA PRO A 708 22.93 -2.88 25.23
C PRO A 708 23.78 -3.67 26.23
N ARG A 709 25.01 -4.03 25.85
CA ARG A 709 25.92 -4.83 26.69
C ARG A 709 26.36 -4.10 27.95
N ASN A 710 26.71 -2.82 27.82
CA ASN A 710 27.18 -1.99 28.93
C ASN A 710 25.98 -1.32 29.59
N ARG A 711 25.14 -2.12 30.28
CA ARG A 711 23.99 -1.61 31.06
C ARG A 711 24.45 -0.58 32.09
N LEU A 712 23.74 0.55 32.19
CA LEU A 712 24.00 1.58 33.20
C LEU A 712 23.76 1.03 34.62
N SER A 713 24.43 1.61 35.62
CA SER A 713 24.23 1.25 37.03
C SER A 713 24.43 2.44 37.97
N GLY A 714 23.81 2.38 39.15
CA GLY A 714 23.95 3.40 40.18
C GLY A 714 23.27 4.73 39.83
N GLU A 715 23.81 5.84 40.35
CA GLU A 715 23.15 7.15 40.40
C GLU A 715 22.95 7.81 39.02
N ASN A 716 23.65 7.32 37.99
CA ASN A 716 23.59 7.80 36.60
C ASN A 716 22.35 7.34 35.81
N LEU A 717 21.46 6.53 36.40
CA LEU A 717 20.21 6.14 35.75
C LEU A 717 19.24 7.34 35.65
N PRO A 718 18.68 7.64 34.46
CA PRO A 718 17.76 8.76 34.26
C PRO A 718 16.41 8.53 34.96
N HIS A 719 15.69 9.62 35.25
CA HIS A 719 14.29 9.50 35.67
C HIS A 719 13.37 9.23 34.46
N ILE A 720 12.46 8.26 34.61
CA ILE A 720 11.50 7.86 33.56
C ILE A 720 10.07 8.14 34.03
N THR A 721 9.23 8.66 33.14
CA THR A 721 7.79 8.83 33.38
C THR A 721 6.98 7.90 32.48
N VAL A 722 6.11 7.06 33.04
CA VAL A 722 5.19 6.22 32.27
C VAL A 722 3.91 7.00 32.02
N GLN A 723 3.74 7.51 30.79
CA GLN A 723 2.58 8.29 30.40
C GLN A 723 1.49 7.39 29.82
N VAL A 724 0.30 7.43 30.42
CA VAL A 724 -0.85 6.60 30.02
C VAL A 724 -2.10 7.49 29.82
N PRO A 725 -2.53 7.78 28.59
CA PRO A 725 -3.79 8.45 28.33
C PRO A 725 -4.96 7.47 28.51
N VAL A 726 -5.99 7.92 29.23
CA VAL A 726 -7.20 7.17 29.60
C VAL A 726 -8.43 8.01 29.24
N TYR A 727 -9.53 7.38 28.83
CA TYR A 727 -10.79 8.07 28.53
C TYR A 727 -12.04 7.35 29.06
N LYS A 728 -12.29 6.09 28.66
CA LYS A 728 -13.54 5.39 29.04
C LYS A 728 -13.35 3.92 29.40
N GLU A 729 -12.10 3.47 29.44
CA GLU A 729 -11.73 2.09 29.66
C GLU A 729 -12.01 1.70 31.12
N SER A 730 -12.38 0.44 31.36
CA SER A 730 -12.77 0.01 32.71
C SER A 730 -11.57 -0.01 33.67
N LEU A 731 -11.84 0.22 34.96
CA LEU A 731 -10.77 0.16 35.96
C LEU A 731 -10.20 -1.26 36.10
N ASN A 732 -11.07 -2.27 36.15
CA ASN A 732 -10.67 -3.64 36.49
C ASN A 732 -10.27 -4.48 35.25
N GLY A 733 -10.91 -4.27 34.10
CA GLY A 733 -10.62 -5.05 32.88
C GLY A 733 -9.41 -4.53 32.11
N VAL A 734 -9.22 -3.21 32.08
CA VAL A 734 -8.20 -2.56 31.25
C VAL A 734 -7.10 -1.92 32.09
N ILE A 735 -7.43 -0.96 32.95
CA ILE A 735 -6.43 -0.09 33.61
C ILE A 735 -5.59 -0.84 34.65
N ASP A 736 -6.22 -1.54 35.61
CA ASP A 736 -5.50 -2.22 36.70
C ASP A 736 -4.45 -3.21 36.19
N PRO A 737 -4.75 -4.20 35.33
CA PRO A 737 -3.73 -5.13 34.85
C PRO A 737 -2.64 -4.47 33.96
N THR A 738 -2.89 -3.28 33.39
CA THR A 738 -1.83 -2.43 32.80
C THR A 738 -0.92 -1.86 33.89
N ILE A 739 -1.50 -1.30 34.96
CA ILE A 739 -0.76 -0.77 36.11
C ILE A 739 0.04 -1.85 36.84
N GLN A 740 -0.48 -3.07 37.01
CA GLN A 740 0.27 -4.17 37.63
C GLN A 740 1.51 -4.55 36.79
N SER A 741 1.36 -4.66 35.47
CA SER A 741 2.47 -4.92 34.54
C SER A 741 3.53 -3.81 34.58
N ILE A 742 3.11 -2.54 34.67
CA ILE A 742 4.03 -1.40 34.84
C ILE A 742 4.75 -1.47 36.20
N LYS A 743 4.04 -1.78 37.30
CA LYS A 743 4.62 -1.87 38.66
C LYS A 743 5.70 -2.95 38.80
N ALA A 744 5.51 -4.10 38.17
CA ALA A 744 6.55 -5.14 38.12
C ALA A 744 7.83 -4.59 37.47
N ALA A 745 7.71 -3.92 36.31
CA ALA A 745 8.84 -3.32 35.63
C ALA A 745 9.51 -2.17 36.42
N ILE A 746 8.73 -1.34 37.12
CA ILE A 746 9.26 -0.27 37.99
C ILE A 746 10.12 -0.88 39.11
N THR A 747 9.62 -1.94 39.77
CA THR A 747 10.32 -2.62 40.87
C THR A 747 11.73 -3.07 40.46
N THR A 748 11.85 -3.66 39.27
CA THR A 748 13.12 -4.10 38.68
C THR A 748 14.09 -2.94 38.43
N TYR A 749 13.59 -1.79 37.96
CA TYR A 749 14.43 -0.62 37.67
C TYR A 749 14.88 0.14 38.94
N GLU A 750 14.01 0.24 39.94
CA GLU A 750 14.36 0.89 41.22
C GLU A 750 15.32 0.03 42.06
N LEU A 751 15.24 -1.30 41.97
CA LEU A 751 16.26 -2.23 42.49
C LEU A 751 17.67 -1.93 41.96
N GLN A 752 17.79 -1.37 40.76
CA GLN A 752 19.05 -1.05 40.09
C GLN A 752 19.56 0.37 40.37
N GLY A 753 18.79 1.19 41.10
CA GLY A 753 19.07 2.60 41.39
C GLY A 753 18.38 3.61 40.46
N GLY A 754 17.50 3.14 39.57
CA GLY A 754 16.62 3.99 38.78
C GLY A 754 15.48 4.58 39.61
N THR A 755 14.65 5.41 38.97
CA THR A 755 13.46 6.04 39.58
C THR A 755 12.38 6.23 38.53
N VAL A 756 11.13 5.83 38.81
CA VAL A 756 10.02 5.94 37.84
C VAL A 756 8.77 6.55 38.48
N ASN A 757 8.02 7.38 37.75
CA ASN A 757 6.65 7.76 38.12
C ASN A 757 5.64 7.33 37.06
N ILE A 758 4.39 7.06 37.48
CA ILE A 758 3.26 6.79 36.58
C ILE A 758 2.42 8.07 36.48
N PHE A 759 2.20 8.54 35.24
CA PHE A 759 1.43 9.73 34.94
C PHE A 759 0.25 9.40 34.03
N VAL A 760 -0.95 9.34 34.62
CA VAL A 760 -2.19 9.06 33.90
C VAL A 760 -2.85 10.37 33.44
N ASN A 761 -3.26 10.43 32.18
CA ASN A 761 -4.04 11.55 31.65
C ASN A 761 -5.49 11.07 31.50
N ASP A 762 -6.31 11.19 32.56
CA ASP A 762 -7.65 10.62 32.61
C ASP A 762 -8.72 11.63 32.13
N ASP A 763 -9.06 11.53 30.84
CA ASP A 763 -10.10 12.32 30.21
C ASP A 763 -11.52 11.90 30.63
N GLY A 764 -11.65 10.77 31.33
CA GLY A 764 -12.88 10.16 31.82
C GLY A 764 -13.27 10.50 33.25
N MET A 765 -12.31 10.87 34.11
CA MET A 765 -12.53 11.10 35.55
C MET A 765 -13.72 12.02 35.85
N GLN A 766 -13.84 13.13 35.12
CA GLN A 766 -14.96 14.09 35.28
C GLN A 766 -16.27 13.64 34.60
N LEU A 767 -16.23 12.60 33.75
CA LEU A 767 -17.39 12.00 33.07
C LEU A 767 -17.96 10.79 33.82
N LEU A 768 -17.16 10.12 34.65
CA LEU A 768 -17.62 9.04 35.54
C LEU A 768 -18.65 9.55 36.55
N ASN A 769 -19.57 8.68 36.96
CA ASN A 769 -20.44 8.95 38.11
C ASN A 769 -19.61 9.08 39.40
N GLU A 770 -20.18 9.68 40.44
CA GLU A 770 -19.41 10.01 41.65
C GLU A 770 -18.84 8.79 42.38
N ARG A 771 -19.54 7.64 42.37
CA ARG A 771 -19.06 6.40 43.01
C ARG A 771 -17.81 5.88 42.30
N ASP A 772 -17.90 5.68 40.99
CA ASP A 772 -16.81 5.07 40.21
C ASP A 772 -15.62 6.02 40.08
N ARG A 773 -15.88 7.33 40.06
CA ARG A 773 -14.87 8.38 40.18
C ARG A 773 -14.11 8.29 41.51
N ARG A 774 -14.80 8.26 42.65
CA ARG A 774 -14.17 8.14 43.97
C ARG A 774 -13.35 6.85 44.09
N ILE A 775 -13.86 5.73 43.56
CA ILE A 775 -13.13 4.45 43.49
C ILE A 775 -11.84 4.61 42.66
N ARG A 776 -11.90 5.22 41.48
CA ARG A 776 -10.72 5.43 40.62
C ARG A 776 -9.70 6.39 41.23
N GLN A 777 -10.13 7.49 41.84
CA GLN A 777 -9.26 8.42 42.56
C GLN A 777 -8.56 7.71 43.73
N GLN A 778 -9.30 6.95 44.54
CA GLN A 778 -8.75 6.18 45.65
C GLN A 778 -7.79 5.09 45.16
N TYR A 779 -8.07 4.45 44.03
CA TYR A 779 -7.17 3.50 43.37
C TYR A 779 -5.85 4.19 42.98
N TYR A 780 -5.89 5.31 42.25
CA TYR A 780 -4.69 6.06 41.86
C TYR A 780 -3.87 6.51 43.07
N THR A 781 -4.50 7.05 44.12
CA THR A 781 -3.83 7.42 45.38
C THR A 781 -3.20 6.21 46.08
N ASN A 782 -3.88 5.05 46.13
CA ASN A 782 -3.33 3.83 46.70
C ASN A 782 -2.17 3.22 45.87
N HIS A 783 -2.05 3.60 44.59
CA HIS A 783 -1.03 3.11 43.66
C HIS A 783 0.10 4.13 43.42
N SER A 784 0.10 5.27 44.14
CA SER A 784 1.05 6.38 43.97
C SER A 784 1.08 6.97 42.54
N ILE A 785 -0.05 6.92 41.84
CA ILE A 785 -0.19 7.38 40.46
C ILE A 785 -0.48 8.88 40.45
N GLY A 786 0.35 9.65 39.73
CA GLY A 786 0.03 11.03 39.38
C GLY A 786 -1.02 11.07 38.27
N TRP A 787 -2.03 11.93 38.38
CA TRP A 787 -3.06 12.06 37.35
C TRP A 787 -3.52 13.49 37.11
N VAL A 788 -3.92 13.78 35.86
CA VAL A 788 -4.60 15.02 35.44
C VAL A 788 -5.88 14.64 34.69
N ALA A 789 -6.96 15.40 34.93
CA ALA A 789 -8.24 15.30 34.25
C ALA A 789 -8.79 16.69 33.89
N ARG A 790 -9.26 16.88 32.65
CA ARG A 790 -9.78 18.16 32.14
C ARG A 790 -11.32 18.19 32.00
N PRO A 791 -11.96 19.37 31.93
CA PRO A 791 -13.42 19.48 31.90
C PRO A 791 -14.09 18.70 30.76
N PRO A 792 -15.36 18.27 30.93
CA PRO A 792 -16.16 17.73 29.84
C PRO A 792 -16.25 18.69 28.65
N HIS A 793 -16.30 18.17 27.43
CA HIS A 793 -16.44 19.01 26.23
C HIS A 793 -17.76 19.79 26.26
N GLY A 794 -17.68 21.12 26.17
CA GLY A 794 -18.81 22.06 26.29
C GLY A 794 -19.04 22.62 27.71
N HIS A 795 -18.44 22.02 28.75
CA HIS A 795 -18.61 22.46 30.13
C HIS A 795 -17.99 23.85 30.34
N ASN A 796 -18.78 24.84 30.78
CA ASN A 796 -18.38 26.25 30.90
C ASN A 796 -17.71 26.81 29.62
N GLY A 797 -18.14 26.34 28.43
CA GLY A 797 -17.55 26.72 27.15
C GLY A 797 -16.21 26.05 26.82
N PHE A 798 -15.71 25.12 27.64
CA PHE A 798 -14.45 24.42 27.40
C PHE A 798 -14.55 23.43 26.23
N ILE A 799 -13.92 23.77 25.10
CA ILE A 799 -13.85 22.90 23.92
C ILE A 799 -12.63 21.98 24.08
N ARG A 800 -12.85 20.69 24.34
CA ARG A 800 -11.78 19.67 24.18
C ARG A 800 -11.36 19.64 22.70
N GLY A 801 -10.19 20.20 22.41
CA GLY A 801 -9.65 20.34 21.05
C GLY A 801 -9.27 19.01 20.40
N GLY A 802 -9.09 19.05 19.08
CA GLY A 802 -8.64 17.94 18.25
C GLY A 802 -9.65 16.82 18.00
N ARG A 803 -9.44 16.10 16.89
CA ARG A 803 -10.40 15.14 16.33
C ARG A 803 -10.53 13.88 17.19
N PHE A 804 -9.39 13.27 17.56
CA PHE A 804 -9.34 12.04 18.36
C PHE A 804 -9.14 12.29 19.87
N LYS A 805 -8.89 13.54 20.28
CA LYS A 805 -8.79 14.00 21.68
C LYS A 805 -7.65 13.42 22.54
N LYS A 806 -6.96 12.34 22.12
CA LYS A 806 -5.74 11.77 22.74
C LYS A 806 -4.62 12.81 22.81
N ALA A 807 -4.13 13.30 21.67
CA ALA A 807 -3.16 14.41 21.58
C ALA A 807 -3.44 15.58 22.52
N SER A 808 -4.67 16.10 22.54
CA SER A 808 -5.04 17.28 23.33
C SER A 808 -5.24 16.99 24.82
N ASN A 809 -5.49 15.73 25.20
CA ASN A 809 -5.45 15.27 26.59
C ASN A 809 -3.99 15.28 27.09
N MET A 810 -3.08 14.66 26.32
CA MET A 810 -1.66 14.64 26.61
C MET A 810 -1.08 16.07 26.67
N ASN A 811 -1.41 16.96 25.72
CA ASN A 811 -1.01 18.37 25.75
C ASN A 811 -1.53 19.11 26.99
N PHE A 812 -2.81 18.93 27.35
CA PHE A 812 -3.37 19.59 28.54
C PHE A 812 -2.62 19.16 29.81
N ALA A 813 -2.38 17.87 29.97
CA ALA A 813 -1.67 17.32 31.12
C ALA A 813 -0.18 17.74 31.16
N LEU A 814 0.51 17.70 30.02
CA LEU A 814 1.90 18.15 29.89
C LEU A 814 2.05 19.66 30.09
N ASN A 815 1.05 20.47 29.71
CA ASN A 815 1.02 21.92 29.96
C ASN A 815 0.89 22.21 31.47
N ILE A 816 -0.05 21.57 32.18
CA ILE A 816 -0.15 21.68 33.64
C ILE A 816 1.16 21.24 34.33
N SER A 817 1.77 20.14 33.89
CA SER A 817 3.09 19.70 34.38
C SER A 817 4.17 20.75 34.14
N THR A 818 4.23 21.33 32.93
CA THR A 818 5.23 22.36 32.57
C THR A 818 5.06 23.63 33.41
N LYS A 819 3.81 24.10 33.62
CA LYS A 819 3.51 25.23 34.52
C LYS A 819 4.00 24.99 35.96
N ILE A 820 3.88 23.75 36.45
CA ILE A 820 4.33 23.39 37.81
C ILE A 820 5.86 23.38 37.89
N GLU A 821 6.57 22.84 36.89
CA GLU A 821 8.04 22.95 36.86
C GLU A 821 8.50 24.41 36.74
N GLU A 822 7.86 25.23 35.91
CA GLU A 822 8.17 26.67 35.75
C GLU A 822 7.94 27.45 37.04
N ALA A 823 6.83 27.20 37.74
CA ALA A 823 6.52 27.82 39.02
C ALA A 823 7.41 27.30 40.18
N LEU A 824 7.77 26.01 40.17
CA LEU A 824 8.66 25.40 41.16
C LEU A 824 10.10 25.90 41.01
N GLU A 825 10.62 25.99 39.78
CA GLU A 825 11.97 26.52 39.52
C GLU A 825 12.05 28.02 39.90
N ALA A 826 10.97 28.79 39.74
CA ALA A 826 10.90 30.19 40.15
C ALA A 826 10.98 30.42 41.68
N ILE A 827 10.76 29.38 42.51
CA ILE A 827 10.87 29.44 43.98
C ILE A 827 12.03 28.61 44.56
N ARG A 828 12.80 27.92 43.71
CA ARG A 828 13.77 26.89 44.12
C ARG A 828 15.06 27.47 44.69
N ASP A 829 15.48 27.00 45.85
CA ASP A 829 16.79 27.33 46.43
C ASP A 829 17.80 26.17 46.20
N PRO A 830 19.05 26.46 45.79
CA PRO A 830 20.11 25.45 45.68
C PRO A 830 20.40 24.66 46.97
N SER A 831 20.01 25.16 48.14
CA SER A 831 20.20 24.52 49.45
C SER A 831 19.06 23.58 49.88
N TRP A 832 17.98 23.45 49.10
CA TRP A 832 16.86 22.55 49.39
C TRP A 832 17.28 21.07 49.43
N THR A 833 16.71 20.34 50.40
CA THR A 833 16.69 18.88 50.40
C THR A 833 15.56 18.35 49.53
N ASP A 834 15.58 17.05 49.21
CA ASP A 834 14.49 16.41 48.46
C ASP A 834 13.14 16.45 49.21
N GLU A 835 13.15 16.67 50.53
CA GLU A 835 11.94 16.87 51.34
C GLU A 835 11.38 18.29 51.22
N ASP A 836 12.25 19.31 51.18
CA ASP A 836 11.85 20.69 50.93
C ASP A 836 11.26 20.85 49.52
N GLU A 837 11.89 20.24 48.50
CA GLU A 837 11.39 20.25 47.13
C GLU A 837 10.04 19.50 46.98
N ALA A 838 9.81 18.44 47.76
CA ALA A 838 8.54 17.73 47.77
C ALA A 838 7.40 18.57 48.39
N ILE A 839 7.65 19.29 49.48
CA ILE A 839 6.69 20.21 50.10
C ILE A 839 6.39 21.39 49.18
N ALA A 840 7.43 21.96 48.56
CA ALA A 840 7.29 23.03 47.58
C ALA A 840 6.49 22.58 46.35
N TYR A 841 6.69 21.35 45.87
CA TYR A 841 5.91 20.76 44.79
C TYR A 841 4.43 20.61 45.16
N GLU A 842 4.08 20.10 46.36
CA GLU A 842 2.67 19.97 46.77
C GLU A 842 1.97 21.32 46.88
N TRP A 843 2.65 22.35 47.41
CA TRP A 843 2.12 23.71 47.43
C TRP A 843 1.92 24.28 46.01
N THR A 844 2.92 24.11 45.13
CA THR A 844 2.89 24.61 43.74
C THR A 844 1.82 23.92 42.91
N LEU A 845 1.63 22.60 43.08
CA LEU A 845 0.58 21.81 42.44
C LEU A 845 -0.81 22.39 42.77
N ASN A 846 -1.09 22.62 44.05
CA ASN A 846 -2.37 23.19 44.47
C ASN A 846 -2.56 24.62 43.94
N ALA A 847 -1.54 25.48 44.01
CA ALA A 847 -1.59 26.85 43.49
C ALA A 847 -1.87 26.91 41.98
N VAL A 848 -1.23 26.05 41.17
CA VAL A 848 -1.46 25.99 39.71
C VAL A 848 -2.85 25.42 39.37
N ILE A 849 -3.37 24.47 40.16
CA ILE A 849 -4.73 23.96 40.01
C ILE A 849 -5.77 25.08 40.29
N GLU A 850 -5.62 25.81 41.40
CA GLU A 850 -6.50 26.93 41.74
C GLU A 850 -6.41 28.07 40.70
N GLN A 851 -5.22 28.37 40.19
CA GLN A 851 -5.01 29.40 39.17
C GLN A 851 -5.61 29.03 37.80
N ASP A 852 -5.52 27.77 37.37
CA ASP A 852 -6.10 27.33 36.08
C ASP A 852 -7.62 27.14 36.17
N GLY A 853 -8.14 26.79 37.34
CA GLY A 853 -9.58 26.71 37.66
C GLY A 853 -10.38 25.63 36.91
N ARG A 854 -9.73 24.87 36.02
CA ARG A 854 -10.35 23.90 35.10
C ARG A 854 -9.78 22.50 35.25
N ALA A 855 -8.47 22.40 35.51
CA ALA A 855 -7.77 21.14 35.71
C ALA A 855 -8.14 20.52 37.07
N TRP A 856 -8.33 19.21 37.11
CA TRP A 856 -8.28 18.43 38.35
C TRP A 856 -7.03 17.56 38.28
N ALA A 857 -6.17 17.59 39.30
CA ALA A 857 -4.94 16.79 39.33
C ALA A 857 -4.54 16.42 40.75
N ALA A 858 -3.76 15.35 40.90
CA ALA A 858 -3.15 14.94 42.17
C ALA A 858 -1.93 14.03 41.94
N GLY A 859 -1.08 13.89 42.96
CA GLY A 859 0.11 13.03 42.93
C GLY A 859 1.30 13.62 42.17
N ASN A 860 2.30 12.80 41.86
CA ASN A 860 3.51 13.22 41.14
C ASN A 860 3.28 13.21 39.61
N ILE A 861 2.98 14.37 39.04
CA ILE A 861 2.78 14.60 37.61
C ILE A 861 3.98 15.30 36.93
N ARG A 862 5.16 15.27 37.56
CA ARG A 862 6.42 15.71 36.97
C ARG A 862 6.83 14.78 35.82
N VAL A 863 7.65 15.29 34.89
CA VAL A 863 8.12 14.54 33.71
C VAL A 863 9.64 14.41 33.75
N GLY A 864 10.13 13.17 33.68
CA GLY A 864 11.56 12.83 33.70
C GLY A 864 12.32 13.14 32.40
N GLU A 865 13.54 12.64 32.31
CA GLU A 865 14.39 12.77 31.10
C GLU A 865 13.83 11.95 29.92
N LEU A 866 13.17 10.83 30.23
CA LEU A 866 12.55 9.91 29.26
C LEU A 866 11.07 9.67 29.61
N ILE A 867 10.23 9.49 28.59
CA ILE A 867 8.81 9.13 28.72
C ILE A 867 8.59 7.75 28.10
N LEU A 868 8.00 6.80 28.82
CA LEU A 868 7.43 5.58 28.24
C LEU A 868 5.95 5.82 27.95
N LEU A 869 5.58 5.93 26.66
CA LEU A 869 4.20 6.13 26.24
C LEU A 869 3.50 4.78 26.00
N LEU A 870 2.40 4.53 26.71
CA LEU A 870 1.61 3.29 26.62
C LEU A 870 0.13 3.61 26.41
N ASP A 871 -0.55 2.84 25.57
CA ASP A 871 -2.02 2.81 25.53
C ASP A 871 -2.54 2.03 26.74
N SER A 872 -3.73 2.36 27.23
CA SER A 872 -4.27 1.90 28.52
C SER A 872 -4.53 0.38 28.63
N ASP A 873 -4.50 -0.36 27.52
CA ASP A 873 -4.61 -1.83 27.39
C ASP A 873 -3.27 -2.54 27.12
N SER A 874 -2.14 -1.82 27.17
CA SER A 874 -0.81 -2.38 26.88
C SER A 874 -0.27 -3.25 28.04
N ARG A 875 0.69 -4.13 27.75
CA ARG A 875 1.54 -4.80 28.76
C ARG A 875 3.01 -4.57 28.43
N VAL A 876 3.88 -4.57 29.44
CA VAL A 876 5.32 -4.29 29.32
C VAL A 876 6.18 -5.41 29.94
N PRO A 877 7.42 -5.63 29.45
CA PRO A 877 8.39 -6.55 30.07
C PRO A 877 8.98 -5.95 31.35
N GLU A 878 9.35 -6.81 32.30
CA GLU A 878 9.84 -6.39 33.63
C GLU A 878 11.22 -5.72 33.62
N ASP A 879 12.10 -6.01 32.66
CA ASP A 879 13.45 -5.41 32.58
C ASP A 879 13.57 -4.25 31.58
N CYS A 880 12.46 -3.86 30.92
CA CYS A 880 12.49 -2.99 29.75
C CYS A 880 13.10 -1.59 29.97
N PHE A 881 12.94 -1.03 31.18
CA PHE A 881 13.44 0.29 31.53
C PHE A 881 14.97 0.40 31.47
N LEU A 882 15.70 -0.65 31.88
CA LEU A 882 17.16 -0.60 31.97
C LEU A 882 17.80 -0.52 30.58
N ASP A 883 17.33 -1.35 29.65
CA ASP A 883 17.87 -1.38 28.30
C ASP A 883 17.50 -0.13 27.51
N ALA A 884 16.26 0.34 27.62
CA ALA A 884 15.84 1.58 26.96
C ALA A 884 16.59 2.81 27.52
N ALA A 885 16.73 2.93 28.84
CA ALA A 885 17.49 4.01 29.47
C ALA A 885 18.96 3.98 29.07
N THR A 886 19.59 2.80 29.11
CA THR A 886 20.97 2.61 28.67
C THR A 886 21.14 3.00 27.21
N GLU A 887 20.26 2.52 26.33
CA GLU A 887 20.33 2.81 24.90
C GLU A 887 20.15 4.30 24.60
N MET A 888 19.15 4.97 25.18
CA MET A 888 18.92 6.40 24.96
C MET A 888 20.00 7.29 25.58
N THR A 889 20.64 6.88 26.69
CA THR A 889 21.79 7.62 27.24
C THR A 889 23.05 7.44 26.39
N GLN A 890 23.30 6.24 25.84
CA GLN A 890 24.47 5.96 24.98
C GLN A 890 24.34 6.52 23.55
N ASN A 891 23.12 6.86 23.11
CA ASN A 891 22.83 7.34 21.76
C ASN A 891 22.00 8.64 21.84
N PRO A 892 22.63 9.81 22.07
CA PRO A 892 21.90 11.08 22.21
C PRO A 892 21.14 11.47 20.93
N GLU A 893 21.52 10.94 19.75
CA GLU A 893 20.80 11.14 18.49
C GLU A 893 19.43 10.45 18.43
N VAL A 894 19.14 9.50 19.33
CA VAL A 894 17.85 8.79 19.37
C VAL A 894 16.84 9.61 20.16
N ALA A 895 15.70 9.93 19.53
CA ALA A 895 14.57 10.59 20.19
C ALA A 895 13.40 9.64 20.48
N ILE A 896 13.29 8.54 19.71
CA ILE A 896 12.25 7.51 19.87
C ILE A 896 12.91 6.12 19.83
N ILE A 897 12.58 5.26 20.79
CA ILE A 897 12.70 3.80 20.66
C ILE A 897 11.29 3.21 20.59
N GLN A 898 10.86 2.75 19.42
CA GLN A 898 9.64 1.98 19.24
C GLN A 898 9.92 0.50 19.50
N HIS A 899 9.24 -0.12 20.46
CA HIS A 899 9.35 -1.56 20.66
C HIS A 899 8.40 -2.32 19.73
N SER A 900 8.80 -3.54 19.39
CA SER A 900 8.01 -4.54 18.67
C SER A 900 6.94 -5.13 19.58
N SER A 901 5.66 -4.92 19.25
CA SER A 901 4.53 -5.47 20.02
C SER A 901 4.19 -6.91 19.62
N GLY A 902 3.94 -7.75 20.63
CA GLY A 902 3.15 -8.97 20.49
C GLY A 902 1.65 -8.68 20.56
N VAL A 903 0.84 -9.49 19.87
CA VAL A 903 -0.62 -9.36 19.92
C VAL A 903 -1.19 -10.15 21.10
N MET A 904 -1.92 -9.47 21.97
CA MET A 904 -2.82 -10.04 22.97
C MET A 904 -4.17 -10.38 22.31
N LEU A 905 -4.67 -11.60 22.56
CA LEU A 905 -6.02 -12.03 22.17
C LEU A 905 -6.95 -11.92 23.38
N VAL A 906 -8.21 -11.61 23.13
CA VAL A 906 -9.25 -11.38 24.14
C VAL A 906 -10.49 -12.25 23.87
N VAL A 907 -10.84 -12.49 22.60
CA VAL A 907 -12.12 -13.10 22.18
C VAL A 907 -11.94 -14.48 21.53
N HIS A 908 -10.78 -14.75 20.94
CA HIS A 908 -10.42 -16.00 20.27
C HIS A 908 -11.34 -16.41 19.10
N ASN A 909 -11.93 -15.44 18.41
CA ASN A 909 -12.73 -15.68 17.20
C ASN A 909 -11.89 -15.58 15.91
N TYR A 910 -12.41 -16.06 14.77
CA TYR A 910 -11.64 -16.12 13.51
C TYR A 910 -11.21 -14.73 12.99
N TRP A 911 -12.01 -13.69 13.26
CA TRP A 911 -11.70 -12.32 12.86
C TRP A 911 -10.50 -11.79 13.66
N GLU A 912 -10.54 -11.93 14.99
CA GLU A 912 -9.45 -11.51 15.88
C GLU A 912 -8.16 -12.29 15.56
N HIS A 913 -8.26 -13.61 15.32
CA HIS A 913 -7.12 -14.42 14.87
C HIS A 913 -6.54 -13.95 13.53
N GLY A 914 -7.38 -13.49 12.59
CA GLY A 914 -6.95 -12.95 11.29
C GLY A 914 -6.23 -11.61 11.43
N ILE A 915 -6.80 -10.66 12.17
CA ILE A 915 -6.16 -9.36 12.42
C ILE A 915 -4.89 -9.53 13.28
N ALA A 916 -4.88 -10.44 14.26
CA ALA A 916 -3.69 -10.77 15.03
C ALA A 916 -2.56 -11.36 14.18
N TRP A 917 -2.89 -12.16 13.16
CA TRP A 917 -1.91 -12.62 12.18
C TRP A 917 -1.40 -11.46 11.33
N PHE A 918 -2.30 -10.60 10.81
CA PHE A 918 -1.93 -9.43 10.01
C PHE A 918 -0.98 -8.48 10.75
N THR A 919 -1.33 -8.09 11.98
CA THR A 919 -0.50 -7.22 12.83
C THR A 919 0.90 -7.81 13.06
N ARG A 920 1.02 -9.13 13.28
CA ARG A 920 2.33 -9.80 13.38
C ARG A 920 3.12 -9.72 12.07
N MET A 921 2.46 -9.86 10.92
CA MET A 921 3.15 -9.74 9.62
C MET A 921 3.58 -8.29 9.32
N VAL A 922 2.81 -7.29 9.75
CA VAL A 922 3.19 -5.87 9.69
C VAL A 922 4.45 -5.61 10.54
N TYR A 923 4.48 -6.04 11.80
CA TYR A 923 5.67 -5.89 12.66
C TYR A 923 6.87 -6.71 12.15
N HIS A 924 6.65 -7.87 11.54
CA HIS A 924 7.71 -8.65 10.88
C HIS A 924 8.29 -7.92 9.66
N ALA A 925 7.46 -7.27 8.84
CA ALA A 925 7.91 -6.43 7.73
C ALA A 925 8.68 -5.19 8.21
N ILE A 926 8.19 -4.49 9.24
CA ILE A 926 8.88 -3.36 9.88
C ILE A 926 10.25 -3.79 10.42
N ARG A 927 10.30 -4.92 11.15
CA ARG A 927 11.56 -5.50 11.68
C ARG A 927 12.60 -5.65 10.57
N ILE A 928 12.23 -6.23 9.42
CA ILE A 928 13.14 -6.47 8.31
C ILE A 928 13.54 -5.16 7.61
N ALA A 929 12.60 -4.26 7.34
CA ALA A 929 12.87 -2.99 6.66
C ALA A 929 13.79 -2.07 7.48
N VAL A 930 13.57 -1.97 8.79
CA VAL A 930 14.36 -1.14 9.70
C VAL A 930 15.73 -1.76 9.99
N ALA A 931 15.81 -3.09 10.19
CA ALA A 931 17.09 -3.79 10.25
C ALA A 931 17.89 -3.64 8.94
N GLY A 932 17.21 -3.63 7.79
CA GLY A 932 17.78 -3.40 6.46
C GLY A 932 18.23 -1.97 6.17
N GLY A 933 17.91 -0.99 7.04
CA GLY A 933 18.45 0.37 6.99
C GLY A 933 17.46 1.52 6.96
N ASP A 934 16.14 1.26 6.95
CA ASP A 934 15.12 2.32 6.98
C ASP A 934 14.88 2.86 8.41
N VAL A 935 14.14 3.97 8.54
CA VAL A 935 13.83 4.59 9.83
C VAL A 935 12.62 3.92 10.49
N ALA A 936 12.65 3.77 11.82
CA ALA A 936 11.53 3.18 12.55
C ALA A 936 10.28 4.08 12.53
N ALA A 937 9.17 3.53 12.05
CA ALA A 937 7.84 4.12 12.25
C ALA A 937 7.54 4.23 13.75
N PHE A 938 6.79 5.27 14.14
CA PHE A 938 6.29 5.47 15.50
C PHE A 938 4.78 5.30 15.48
N VAL A 939 4.25 4.46 16.37
CA VAL A 939 2.85 3.97 16.35
C VAL A 939 2.02 4.55 17.51
N GLY A 940 2.56 5.53 18.25
CA GLY A 940 1.83 6.27 19.29
C GLY A 940 1.66 5.54 20.63
N HIS A 941 2.28 4.37 20.82
CA HIS A 941 2.39 3.62 22.08
C HIS A 941 3.57 2.61 22.04
N ASN A 942 3.83 1.90 23.14
CA ASN A 942 4.93 0.93 23.30
C ASN A 942 6.30 1.52 22.91
N ALA A 943 6.53 2.79 23.26
CA ALA A 943 7.70 3.53 22.83
C ALA A 943 8.29 4.41 23.94
N PHE A 944 9.62 4.47 24.00
CA PHE A 944 10.35 5.43 24.82
C PHE A 944 10.67 6.69 24.01
N LEU A 945 10.41 7.86 24.59
CA LEU A 945 10.53 9.18 23.98
C LEU A 945 11.48 10.06 24.82
N ARG A 946 12.36 10.83 24.18
CA ARG A 946 13.24 11.78 24.89
C ARG A 946 12.53 13.11 25.11
N TRP A 947 12.32 13.50 26.37
CA TRP A 947 11.52 14.68 26.69
C TRP A 947 12.13 15.99 26.15
N SER A 948 13.46 16.16 26.24
CA SER A 948 14.14 17.34 25.69
C SER A 948 13.99 17.48 24.17
N ALA A 949 14.02 16.37 23.42
CA ALA A 949 13.79 16.38 21.97
C ALA A 949 12.34 16.74 21.61
N MET A 950 11.35 16.24 22.38
CA MET A 950 9.94 16.61 22.23
C MET A 950 9.70 18.10 22.53
N ARG A 951 10.38 18.66 23.55
CA ARG A 951 10.32 20.10 23.87
C ARG A 951 10.96 20.97 22.78
N GLU A 952 12.01 20.50 22.09
CA GLU A 952 12.64 21.24 20.99
C GLU A 952 11.70 21.36 19.78
N VAL A 953 11.04 20.27 19.37
CA VAL A 953 10.15 20.28 18.19
C VAL A 953 8.72 20.74 18.48
N ALA A 954 8.45 21.18 19.71
CA ALA A 954 7.20 21.82 20.11
C ALA A 954 6.95 23.10 19.30
N PHE A 955 5.67 23.45 19.11
CA PHE A 955 5.27 24.63 18.34
C PHE A 955 4.19 25.42 19.06
N GLU A 956 4.06 26.70 18.73
CA GLU A 956 2.98 27.54 19.28
C GLU A 956 1.76 27.52 18.35
N GLU A 957 0.59 27.25 18.93
CA GLU A 957 -0.71 27.31 18.28
C GLU A 957 -1.73 27.80 19.33
N ASP A 958 -2.65 28.68 18.94
CA ASP A 958 -3.63 29.31 19.84
C ASP A 958 -3.02 30.10 21.03
N GLY A 959 -1.75 30.51 20.93
CA GLY A 959 -1.01 31.17 22.02
C GLY A 959 -0.50 30.20 23.10
N VAL A 960 -0.50 28.89 22.83
CA VAL A 960 0.00 27.84 23.73
C VAL A 960 1.08 27.03 23.03
N ARG A 961 2.17 26.73 23.74
CA ARG A 961 3.22 25.81 23.26
C ARG A 961 2.70 24.37 23.35
N LYS A 962 2.38 23.76 22.20
CA LYS A 962 1.87 22.40 22.07
C LYS A 962 3.01 21.43 21.72
N ILE A 963 2.97 20.24 22.32
CA ILE A 963 3.93 19.15 22.06
C ILE A 963 3.40 18.29 20.90
N TRP A 964 2.20 17.77 21.09
CA TRP A 964 1.45 16.96 20.13
C TRP A 964 0.61 17.84 19.21
N SER A 965 0.45 17.44 17.94
CA SER A 965 -0.53 18.09 17.07
C SER A 965 -1.95 17.72 17.49
N GLU A 966 -2.79 18.73 17.70
CA GLU A 966 -4.22 18.53 17.99
C GLU A 966 -5.07 18.54 16.72
N SER A 967 -4.59 19.21 15.67
CA SER A 967 -5.27 19.40 14.39
C SER A 967 -5.29 18.12 13.54
N HIS A 968 -4.15 17.42 13.43
CA HIS A 968 -4.02 16.21 12.61
C HIS A 968 -4.66 14.97 13.29
N VAL A 969 -5.13 14.01 12.47
CA VAL A 969 -5.61 12.68 12.93
C VAL A 969 -4.49 11.72 13.36
N SER A 970 -3.24 11.97 12.96
CA SER A 970 -2.07 11.13 13.26
C SER A 970 -1.00 11.96 13.97
N GLU A 971 -1.19 12.21 15.28
CA GLU A 971 -0.28 13.03 16.08
C GLU A 971 1.11 12.38 16.30
N ASP A 972 1.17 11.06 16.18
CA ASP A 972 2.36 10.22 16.24
C ASP A 972 3.24 10.38 15.00
N PHE A 973 2.64 10.29 13.82
CA PHE A 973 3.36 10.42 12.55
C PHE A 973 3.84 11.86 12.33
N ASP A 974 3.05 12.88 12.72
CA ASP A 974 3.49 14.28 12.78
C ASP A 974 4.70 14.46 13.72
N MET A 975 4.64 13.93 14.95
CA MET A 975 5.75 14.01 15.92
C MET A 975 7.03 13.37 15.37
N SER A 976 6.94 12.15 14.82
CA SER A 976 8.08 11.45 14.23
C SER A 976 8.67 12.23 13.05
N LEU A 977 7.82 12.79 12.19
CA LEU A 977 8.24 13.60 11.05
C LEU A 977 8.96 14.89 11.49
N ARG A 978 8.44 15.59 12.50
CA ARG A 978 9.09 16.78 13.09
C ARG A 978 10.46 16.45 13.69
N LEU A 979 10.58 15.35 14.44
CA LEU A 979 11.85 14.90 15.04
C LEU A 979 12.90 14.53 13.98
N GLN A 980 12.51 13.80 12.92
CA GLN A 980 13.42 13.43 11.84
C GLN A 980 13.89 14.66 11.03
N ILE A 981 13.00 15.65 10.79
CA ILE A 981 13.38 16.93 10.17
C ILE A 981 14.36 17.71 11.06
N ALA A 982 14.23 17.63 12.39
CA ALA A 982 15.14 18.23 13.37
C ALA A 982 16.47 17.47 13.60
N GLY A 983 16.72 16.40 12.82
CA GLY A 983 17.98 15.65 12.83
C GLY A 983 18.11 14.58 13.91
N TYR A 984 16.98 14.16 14.51
CA TYR A 984 16.91 13.00 15.41
C TYR A 984 16.61 11.69 14.67
N ILE A 985 16.85 10.57 15.34
CA ILE A 985 16.58 9.22 14.87
C ILE A 985 15.44 8.57 15.68
N SER A 986 14.55 7.88 14.96
CA SER A 986 13.63 6.89 15.51
C SER A 986 14.23 5.49 15.29
N ARG A 987 14.27 4.66 16.34
CA ARG A 987 14.92 3.35 16.37
C ARG A 987 13.91 2.24 16.75
N TYR A 988 13.99 1.08 16.12
CA TYR A 988 13.09 -0.06 16.37
C TYR A 988 13.79 -1.13 17.21
N ALA A 989 13.14 -1.57 18.31
CA ALA A 989 13.70 -2.52 19.27
C ALA A 989 12.92 -3.85 19.27
N THR A 990 13.63 -4.96 19.08
CA THR A 990 13.07 -6.32 19.19
C THR A 990 13.69 -7.16 20.31
N TYR A 991 14.72 -6.66 21.01
CA TYR A 991 15.36 -7.39 22.11
C TYR A 991 14.38 -7.77 23.24
N SER A 992 13.26 -7.07 23.36
CA SER A 992 12.14 -7.40 24.25
C SER A 992 11.28 -8.59 23.79
N ASN A 993 11.64 -9.30 22.72
CA ASN A 993 11.02 -10.55 22.26
C ASN A 993 9.47 -10.54 22.16
N ASN A 994 8.88 -9.42 21.72
CA ASN A 994 7.43 -9.19 21.65
C ASN A 994 6.68 -9.33 23.01
N MET A 995 7.38 -9.10 24.13
CA MET A 995 6.80 -9.08 25.48
C MET A 995 6.11 -7.76 25.83
N PHE A 996 6.39 -6.68 25.09
CA PHE A 996 5.43 -5.58 24.95
C PHE A 996 4.19 -6.13 24.23
N LYS A 997 2.98 -5.97 24.78
CA LYS A 997 1.76 -6.52 24.17
C LYS A 997 0.67 -5.46 23.96
N GLU A 998 -0.12 -5.64 22.92
CA GLU A 998 -1.22 -4.75 22.49
C GLU A 998 -2.49 -5.52 22.14
N GLY A 999 -3.66 -4.87 22.23
CA GLY A 999 -4.94 -5.39 21.75
C GLY A 999 -5.22 -5.06 20.27
N VAL A 1000 -5.80 -6.01 19.54
CA VAL A 1000 -6.24 -5.83 18.14
C VAL A 1000 -7.71 -5.42 18.04
N SER A 1001 -8.14 -4.99 16.84
CA SER A 1001 -9.53 -4.59 16.58
C SER A 1001 -10.49 -5.78 16.70
N LEU A 1002 -11.35 -5.74 17.72
CA LEU A 1002 -12.26 -6.84 18.03
C LEU A 1002 -13.39 -7.03 17.00
N THR A 1003 -13.69 -6.01 16.18
CA THR A 1003 -14.73 -6.06 15.14
C THR A 1003 -14.25 -5.50 13.79
N VAL A 1004 -14.96 -5.90 12.71
CA VAL A 1004 -14.78 -5.36 11.35
C VAL A 1004 -14.98 -3.84 11.31
N TYR A 1005 -15.92 -3.32 12.11
CA TYR A 1005 -16.28 -1.91 12.16
C TYR A 1005 -15.15 -1.04 12.74
N ASP A 1006 -14.49 -1.52 13.79
CA ASP A 1006 -13.35 -0.87 14.43
C ASP A 1006 -12.13 -0.80 13.49
N GLU A 1007 -11.86 -1.88 12.74
CA GLU A 1007 -10.73 -1.91 11.81
C GLU A 1007 -10.99 -1.05 10.57
N ILE A 1008 -12.18 -1.10 9.96
CA ILE A 1008 -12.54 -0.15 8.88
C ILE A 1008 -12.41 1.30 9.37
N THR A 1009 -12.86 1.58 10.60
CA THR A 1009 -12.70 2.89 11.25
C THR A 1009 -11.23 3.27 11.43
N ARG A 1010 -10.35 2.32 11.78
CA ARG A 1010 -8.90 2.52 11.89
C ARG A 1010 -8.27 2.85 10.53
N TRP A 1011 -8.60 2.11 9.47
CA TRP A 1011 -8.10 2.40 8.12
C TRP A 1011 -8.58 3.76 7.59
N GLN A 1012 -9.82 4.16 7.91
CA GLN A 1012 -10.31 5.51 7.60
C GLN A 1012 -9.56 6.62 8.34
N LYS A 1013 -9.19 6.41 9.61
CA LYS A 1013 -8.37 7.36 10.39
C LYS A 1013 -7.00 7.55 9.75
N TYR A 1014 -6.31 6.45 9.43
CA TYR A 1014 -4.96 6.49 8.81
C TYR A 1014 -4.97 7.20 7.45
N ALA A 1015 -5.92 6.87 6.57
CA ALA A 1015 -6.04 7.52 5.27
C ALA A 1015 -6.35 9.03 5.39
N TYR A 1016 -7.26 9.41 6.30
CA TYR A 1016 -7.55 10.83 6.56
C TYR A 1016 -6.32 11.57 7.07
N GLY A 1017 -5.61 11.03 8.06
CA GLY A 1017 -4.40 11.62 8.63
C GLY A 1017 -3.28 11.81 7.59
N CYS A 1018 -3.05 10.81 6.74
CA CYS A 1018 -2.10 10.92 5.63
C CYS A 1018 -2.49 12.03 4.64
N SER A 1019 -3.78 12.18 4.33
CA SER A 1019 -4.30 13.23 3.44
C SER A 1019 -4.16 14.62 4.05
N GLU A 1020 -4.42 14.75 5.35
CA GLU A 1020 -4.32 16.00 6.13
C GLU A 1020 -2.87 16.46 6.33
N LEU A 1021 -1.92 15.52 6.40
CA LEU A 1021 -0.49 15.83 6.45
C LEU A 1021 0.06 16.34 5.10
N ILE A 1022 -0.37 15.77 3.97
CA ILE A 1022 0.11 16.19 2.64
C ILE A 1022 -0.59 17.44 2.14
N PHE A 1023 -1.93 17.46 2.18
CA PHE A 1023 -2.75 18.47 1.49
C PHE A 1023 -3.50 19.40 2.46
N HIS A 1024 -3.80 20.60 2.01
CA HIS A 1024 -4.93 21.35 2.53
C HIS A 1024 -6.25 20.84 1.91
N PRO A 1025 -7.42 21.10 2.51
CA PRO A 1025 -8.70 20.99 1.82
C PRO A 1025 -8.75 21.85 0.53
N LEU A 1026 -9.43 21.37 -0.50
CA LEU A 1026 -9.47 21.92 -1.87
C LEU A 1026 -9.79 23.42 -1.91
N TYR A 1027 -10.75 23.88 -1.10
CA TYR A 1027 -11.14 25.30 -1.06
C TYR A 1027 -10.00 26.23 -0.61
N LYS A 1028 -8.97 25.72 0.09
CA LYS A 1028 -7.79 26.47 0.51
C LYS A 1028 -6.71 26.55 -0.57
N TRP A 1029 -6.77 25.73 -1.62
CA TRP A 1029 -5.69 25.61 -2.61
C TRP A 1029 -5.44 26.92 -3.35
N ILE A 1030 -6.51 27.69 -3.64
CA ILE A 1030 -6.44 28.97 -4.36
C ILE A 1030 -5.53 30.00 -3.65
N TYR A 1031 -5.46 29.98 -2.31
CA TYR A 1031 -4.76 31.01 -1.53
C TYR A 1031 -3.70 30.48 -0.55
N LYS A 1032 -3.58 29.16 -0.36
CA LYS A 1032 -2.45 28.53 0.37
C LYS A 1032 -1.63 27.55 -0.49
N GLY A 1033 -2.07 27.22 -1.70
CA GLY A 1033 -1.55 26.12 -2.50
C GLY A 1033 -1.98 24.74 -1.96
N PRO A 1034 -1.79 23.66 -2.74
CA PRO A 1034 -2.26 22.33 -2.38
C PRO A 1034 -1.57 21.75 -1.14
N PHE A 1035 -0.26 21.89 -1.02
CA PHE A 1035 0.54 21.19 -0.01
C PHE A 1035 0.66 21.93 1.34
N THR A 1036 0.67 21.20 2.46
CA THR A 1036 0.89 21.78 3.80
C THR A 1036 2.31 22.33 3.99
N PRO A 1037 2.56 23.22 4.98
CA PRO A 1037 3.90 23.65 5.33
C PRO A 1037 4.80 22.52 5.84
N LEU A 1038 4.21 21.52 6.54
CA LEU A 1038 4.94 20.37 7.07
C LEU A 1038 5.41 19.45 5.94
N PHE A 1039 4.55 19.14 4.97
CA PHE A 1039 4.92 18.33 3.81
C PHE A 1039 6.01 19.00 2.95
N ARG A 1040 5.92 20.33 2.75
CA ARG A 1040 7.00 21.09 2.08
C ARG A 1040 8.32 21.01 2.86
N LYS A 1041 8.31 21.15 4.19
CA LYS A 1041 9.50 20.96 5.04
C LYS A 1041 10.07 19.54 4.92
N PHE A 1042 9.22 18.50 4.91
CA PHE A 1042 9.63 17.11 4.70
C PHE A 1042 10.34 16.92 3.35
N LEU A 1043 9.73 17.34 2.24
CA LEU A 1043 10.31 17.19 0.89
C LEU A 1043 11.70 17.83 0.80
N PHE A 1044 11.86 19.06 1.28
CA PHE A 1044 13.13 19.80 1.21
C PHE A 1044 14.07 19.64 2.42
N SER A 1045 13.75 18.73 3.36
CA SER A 1045 14.61 18.43 4.52
C SER A 1045 15.90 17.68 4.15
N ASN A 1046 16.87 17.67 5.07
CA ASN A 1046 18.06 16.81 5.00
C ASN A 1046 17.79 15.32 5.34
N MET A 1047 16.53 14.90 5.45
CA MET A 1047 16.15 13.52 5.75
C MET A 1047 16.49 12.58 4.58
N MET A 1048 16.78 11.31 4.87
CA MET A 1048 17.31 10.34 3.91
C MET A 1048 16.36 10.10 2.73
N LEU A 1049 16.90 10.10 1.50
CA LEU A 1049 16.06 10.06 0.29
C LEU A 1049 15.28 8.74 0.14
N HIS A 1050 15.89 7.60 0.46
CA HIS A 1050 15.21 6.31 0.37
C HIS A 1050 14.05 6.17 1.38
N SER A 1051 14.14 6.78 2.57
CA SER A 1051 13.04 6.83 3.54
C SER A 1051 11.95 7.82 3.12
N LYS A 1052 12.30 8.95 2.47
CA LYS A 1052 11.29 9.81 1.83
C LYS A 1052 10.49 9.05 0.76
N ILE A 1053 11.17 8.27 -0.09
CA ILE A 1053 10.55 7.40 -1.08
C ILE A 1053 9.65 6.36 -0.40
N GLY A 1054 10.13 5.70 0.64
CA GLY A 1054 9.38 4.68 1.38
C GLY A 1054 8.11 5.23 2.08
N ILE A 1055 8.20 6.42 2.65
CA ILE A 1055 7.07 7.16 3.26
C ILE A 1055 6.05 7.60 2.19
N LEU A 1056 6.52 8.12 1.04
CA LEU A 1056 5.62 8.49 -0.06
C LEU A 1056 4.90 7.26 -0.63
N GLY A 1057 5.59 6.12 -0.78
CA GLY A 1057 4.97 4.85 -1.17
C GLY A 1057 3.90 4.38 -0.18
N TYR A 1058 4.21 4.41 1.13
CA TYR A 1058 3.24 4.08 2.18
C TYR A 1058 1.99 4.97 2.12
N VAL A 1059 2.14 6.30 2.03
CA VAL A 1059 0.98 7.20 1.90
C VAL A 1059 0.23 6.98 0.58
N GLY A 1060 0.95 6.76 -0.51
CA GLY A 1060 0.39 6.46 -1.82
C GLY A 1060 -0.50 5.22 -1.85
N SER A 1061 -0.20 4.21 -1.02
CA SER A 1061 -1.02 3.00 -0.89
C SER A 1061 -2.48 3.29 -0.49
N TYR A 1062 -2.72 4.28 0.38
CA TYR A 1062 -4.08 4.68 0.75
C TYR A 1062 -4.84 5.31 -0.41
N TYR A 1063 -4.16 6.08 -1.27
CA TYR A 1063 -4.75 6.63 -2.49
C TYR A 1063 -5.03 5.54 -3.52
N ALA A 1064 -4.12 4.57 -3.69
CA ALA A 1064 -4.31 3.42 -4.59
C ALA A 1064 -5.50 2.53 -4.16
N ILE A 1065 -5.63 2.25 -2.85
CA ILE A 1065 -6.79 1.53 -2.30
C ILE A 1065 -8.07 2.35 -2.51
N ALA A 1066 -8.04 3.67 -2.27
CA ALA A 1066 -9.20 4.52 -2.45
C ALA A 1066 -9.67 4.66 -3.90
N CYS A 1067 -8.78 4.76 -4.87
CA CYS A 1067 -9.17 4.95 -6.27
C CYS A 1067 -9.59 3.65 -6.97
N SER A 1068 -9.27 2.47 -6.42
CA SER A 1068 -9.43 1.19 -7.12
C SER A 1068 -10.86 0.91 -7.59
N ILE A 1069 -11.90 1.08 -6.76
CA ILE A 1069 -13.29 0.88 -7.21
C ILE A 1069 -13.69 1.89 -8.29
N TRP A 1070 -13.31 3.16 -8.14
CA TRP A 1070 -13.69 4.24 -9.06
C TRP A 1070 -13.02 4.09 -10.44
N LEU A 1071 -11.74 3.73 -10.46
CA LEU A 1071 -11.02 3.39 -11.69
C LEU A 1071 -11.52 2.08 -12.30
N THR A 1072 -11.94 1.11 -11.49
CA THR A 1072 -12.53 -0.14 -12.02
C THR A 1072 -13.88 0.13 -12.70
N ILE A 1073 -14.73 0.99 -12.13
CA ILE A 1073 -15.98 1.44 -12.75
C ILE A 1073 -15.69 2.24 -14.04
N LEU A 1074 -14.76 3.21 -14.00
CA LEU A 1074 -14.40 3.99 -15.19
C LEU A 1074 -13.86 3.07 -16.31
N GLY A 1075 -12.91 2.19 -15.97
CA GLY A 1075 -12.32 1.24 -16.89
C GLY A 1075 -13.29 0.18 -17.44
N TYR A 1076 -14.39 -0.11 -16.73
CA TYR A 1076 -15.48 -0.95 -17.25
C TYR A 1076 -16.19 -0.29 -18.43
N PHE A 1077 -16.46 1.02 -18.35
CA PHE A 1077 -17.06 1.77 -19.47
C PHE A 1077 -16.05 2.07 -20.58
N LEU A 1078 -14.83 2.50 -20.24
CA LEU A 1078 -13.77 2.75 -21.22
C LEU A 1078 -13.44 1.48 -22.01
N SER A 1079 -13.07 0.39 -21.34
CA SER A 1079 -12.70 -0.88 -22.00
C SER A 1079 -13.92 -1.63 -22.57
N GLY A 1080 -15.13 -1.29 -22.12
CA GLY A 1080 -16.38 -1.84 -22.63
C GLY A 1080 -16.77 -1.23 -23.97
N TRP A 1081 -16.89 0.09 -24.03
CA TRP A 1081 -17.38 0.81 -25.21
C TRP A 1081 -16.26 1.35 -26.11
N TRP A 1082 -15.14 1.83 -25.57
CA TRP A 1082 -14.12 2.61 -26.32
C TRP A 1082 -12.76 1.92 -26.42
N ALA A 1083 -12.69 0.60 -26.30
CA ALA A 1083 -11.42 -0.16 -26.34
C ALA A 1083 -10.53 0.10 -27.57
N TYR A 1084 -11.09 0.57 -28.69
CA TYR A 1084 -10.40 0.92 -29.94
C TYR A 1084 -9.92 2.39 -30.00
N ALA A 1085 -10.21 3.17 -28.96
CA ALA A 1085 -9.88 4.60 -28.83
C ALA A 1085 -9.18 4.89 -27.48
N ILE A 1086 -8.71 3.84 -26.80
CA ILE A 1086 -7.85 3.94 -25.63
C ILE A 1086 -6.39 3.93 -26.09
N ASP A 1087 -5.67 4.98 -25.72
CA ASP A 1087 -4.22 5.16 -25.84
C ASP A 1087 -3.44 4.04 -25.11
N HIS A 1088 -2.38 3.48 -25.71
CA HIS A 1088 -1.61 2.37 -25.14
C HIS A 1088 -0.83 2.73 -23.86
N PHE A 1089 -0.84 3.99 -23.41
CA PHE A 1089 -0.46 4.37 -22.05
C PHE A 1089 -1.37 3.72 -20.99
N TYR A 1090 -2.63 3.45 -21.30
CA TYR A 1090 -3.62 2.91 -20.37
C TYR A 1090 -3.53 1.38 -20.24
N ILE A 1091 -3.32 0.90 -19.02
CA ILE A 1091 -3.32 -0.54 -18.69
C ILE A 1091 -4.74 -0.98 -18.32
N THR A 1092 -5.22 -2.11 -18.87
CA THR A 1092 -6.60 -2.54 -18.65
C THR A 1092 -6.85 -3.03 -17.21
N ASN A 1093 -8.10 -2.94 -16.76
CA ASN A 1093 -8.52 -3.42 -15.43
C ASN A 1093 -8.14 -4.89 -15.16
N PHE A 1094 -8.09 -5.73 -16.20
CA PHE A 1094 -7.75 -7.15 -16.08
C PHE A 1094 -6.25 -7.36 -15.82
N GLU A 1095 -5.39 -6.59 -16.49
CA GLU A 1095 -3.94 -6.63 -16.29
C GLU A 1095 -3.55 -6.07 -14.92
N VAL A 1096 -4.20 -4.98 -14.48
CA VAL A 1096 -4.02 -4.42 -13.12
C VAL A 1096 -4.46 -5.43 -12.05
N LEU A 1097 -5.59 -6.11 -12.25
CA LEU A 1097 -6.03 -7.22 -11.39
C LEU A 1097 -5.00 -8.35 -11.36
N PHE A 1098 -4.55 -8.82 -12.53
CA PHE A 1098 -3.58 -9.91 -12.64
C PHE A 1098 -2.25 -9.57 -11.95
N ALA A 1099 -1.68 -8.39 -12.21
CA ALA A 1099 -0.47 -7.90 -11.56
C ALA A 1099 -0.62 -7.81 -10.03
N THR A 1100 -1.79 -7.37 -9.54
CA THR A 1100 -2.10 -7.29 -8.11
C THR A 1100 -2.18 -8.68 -7.47
N LEU A 1101 -2.81 -9.66 -8.13
CA LEU A 1101 -2.90 -11.05 -7.69
C LEU A 1101 -1.53 -11.74 -7.68
N CYS A 1102 -0.70 -11.48 -8.69
CA CYS A 1102 0.67 -11.99 -8.76
C CYS A 1102 1.58 -11.38 -7.68
N ALA A 1103 1.48 -10.08 -7.43
CA ALA A 1103 2.33 -9.39 -6.46
C ALA A 1103 1.99 -9.75 -4.99
N PHE A 1104 0.72 -9.68 -4.60
CA PHE A 1104 0.32 -9.78 -3.20
C PHE A 1104 -0.10 -11.22 -2.78
N PRO A 1105 -1.21 -11.82 -3.27
CA PRO A 1105 -1.54 -13.22 -3.01
C PRO A 1105 -0.45 -14.23 -3.37
N LEU A 1106 0.15 -14.17 -4.56
CA LEU A 1106 1.11 -15.19 -4.99
C LEU A 1106 2.53 -14.92 -4.44
N PHE A 1107 3.22 -13.89 -4.95
CA PHE A 1107 4.61 -13.62 -4.58
C PHE A 1107 4.76 -13.27 -3.10
N GLY A 1108 3.89 -12.42 -2.54
CA GLY A 1108 3.93 -12.04 -1.13
C GLY A 1108 3.85 -13.23 -0.16
N ASN A 1109 2.99 -14.22 -0.42
CA ASN A 1109 2.89 -15.43 0.42
C ASN A 1109 4.13 -16.32 0.30
N VAL A 1110 4.63 -16.55 -0.92
CA VAL A 1110 5.85 -17.33 -1.15
C VAL A 1110 7.06 -16.66 -0.49
N ALA A 1111 7.21 -15.34 -0.67
CA ALA A 1111 8.29 -14.56 -0.08
C ALA A 1111 8.27 -14.63 1.45
N LEU A 1112 7.11 -14.35 2.07
CA LEU A 1112 6.92 -14.43 3.51
C LEU A 1112 7.23 -15.83 4.06
N SER A 1113 6.85 -16.89 3.33
CA SER A 1113 7.16 -18.27 3.70
C SER A 1113 8.66 -18.57 3.69
N VAL A 1114 9.36 -18.12 2.64
CA VAL A 1114 10.83 -18.25 2.52
C VAL A 1114 11.54 -17.44 3.60
N ILE A 1115 11.11 -16.20 3.86
CA ILE A 1115 11.70 -15.32 4.87
C ILE A 1115 11.57 -15.93 6.27
N ARG A 1116 10.37 -16.38 6.67
CA ARG A 1116 10.13 -17.01 7.98
C ARG A 1116 10.89 -18.33 8.15
N TYR A 1117 11.08 -19.09 7.07
CA TYR A 1117 11.95 -20.26 7.05
C TYR A 1117 13.43 -19.89 7.23
N ARG A 1118 13.95 -18.88 6.52
CA ARG A 1118 15.35 -18.41 6.66
C ARG A 1118 15.63 -17.83 8.05
N LEU A 1119 14.64 -17.19 8.67
CA LEU A 1119 14.69 -16.71 10.06
C LEU A 1119 14.48 -17.82 11.10
N LYS A 1120 14.28 -19.08 10.67
CA LYS A 1120 14.05 -20.26 11.52
C LYS A 1120 12.81 -20.20 12.42
N GLU A 1121 11.80 -19.39 12.05
CA GLU A 1121 10.53 -19.31 12.79
C GLU A 1121 9.65 -20.57 12.58
N MET A 1122 9.66 -21.12 11.36
CA MET A 1122 8.84 -22.26 10.94
C MET A 1122 9.54 -23.07 9.83
N SER A 1123 9.07 -24.29 9.55
CA SER A 1123 9.43 -25.01 8.32
C SER A 1123 8.81 -24.34 7.08
N LEU A 1124 9.43 -24.46 5.91
CA LEU A 1124 8.97 -23.79 4.68
C LEU A 1124 7.52 -24.16 4.31
N LEU A 1125 7.17 -25.45 4.36
CA LEU A 1125 5.80 -25.92 4.11
C LEU A 1125 4.83 -25.47 5.21
N GLY A 1126 5.25 -25.48 6.48
CA GLY A 1126 4.44 -25.02 7.60
C GLY A 1126 4.13 -23.52 7.50
N ALA A 1127 5.12 -22.72 7.11
CA ALA A 1127 4.94 -21.30 6.82
C ALA A 1127 3.98 -21.09 5.65
N PHE A 1128 4.16 -21.81 4.53
CA PHE A 1128 3.29 -21.70 3.36
C PHE A 1128 1.81 -21.99 3.67
N PHE A 1129 1.51 -23.05 4.41
CA PHE A 1129 0.13 -23.32 4.83
C PHE A 1129 -0.38 -22.33 5.90
N ASP A 1130 0.49 -21.78 6.76
CA ASP A 1130 0.13 -20.71 7.70
C ASP A 1130 -0.20 -19.38 7.02
N THR A 1131 0.46 -19.03 5.90
CA THR A 1131 0.13 -17.82 5.15
C THR A 1131 -1.05 -18.04 4.18
N ALA A 1132 -1.03 -19.14 3.41
CA ALA A 1132 -2.01 -19.38 2.34
C ALA A 1132 -3.46 -19.50 2.84
N LYS A 1133 -3.68 -20.03 4.06
CA LYS A 1133 -5.02 -20.15 4.67
C LYS A 1133 -5.75 -18.81 4.81
N TRP A 1134 -5.02 -17.70 4.87
CA TRP A 1134 -5.59 -16.35 5.05
C TRP A 1134 -5.89 -15.62 3.73
N ILE A 1135 -5.49 -16.17 2.58
CA ILE A 1135 -5.70 -15.52 1.27
C ILE A 1135 -7.18 -15.14 1.04
N PRO A 1136 -8.20 -15.99 1.32
CA PRO A 1136 -9.61 -15.62 1.15
C PRO A 1136 -10.06 -14.47 2.07
N PHE A 1137 -9.58 -14.46 3.31
CA PHE A 1137 -9.90 -13.42 4.30
C PHE A 1137 -9.38 -12.05 3.83
N PHE A 1138 -8.12 -11.98 3.42
CA PHE A 1138 -7.51 -10.72 2.96
C PHE A 1138 -7.95 -10.28 1.56
N ALA A 1139 -8.34 -11.21 0.67
CA ALA A 1139 -8.95 -10.88 -0.61
C ALA A 1139 -10.28 -10.13 -0.43
N ILE A 1140 -11.15 -10.61 0.48
CA ILE A 1140 -12.40 -9.91 0.83
C ILE A 1140 -12.09 -8.59 1.54
N PHE A 1141 -11.17 -8.59 2.52
CA PHE A 1141 -10.85 -7.41 3.32
C PHE A 1141 -10.31 -6.25 2.46
N PHE A 1142 -9.18 -6.45 1.76
CA PHE A 1142 -8.59 -5.38 0.96
C PHE A 1142 -9.43 -5.03 -0.28
N GLY A 1143 -10.13 -6.01 -0.86
CA GLY A 1143 -11.06 -5.76 -1.96
C GLY A 1143 -12.26 -4.90 -1.56
N GLY A 1144 -12.69 -4.96 -0.30
CA GLY A 1144 -13.83 -4.19 0.23
C GLY A 1144 -13.49 -2.83 0.87
N LEU A 1145 -12.21 -2.51 1.11
CA LEU A 1145 -11.83 -1.26 1.79
C LEU A 1145 -12.04 0.01 0.93
N SER A 1146 -12.02 -0.11 -0.40
CA SER A 1146 -11.91 1.03 -1.34
C SER A 1146 -12.96 2.13 -1.11
N PHE A 1147 -14.24 1.75 -0.99
CA PHE A 1147 -15.35 2.68 -0.74
C PHE A 1147 -15.20 3.42 0.60
N HIS A 1148 -14.74 2.74 1.65
CA HIS A 1148 -14.56 3.32 2.98
C HIS A 1148 -13.37 4.28 3.04
N VAL A 1149 -12.25 3.91 2.42
CA VAL A 1149 -11.03 4.72 2.38
C VAL A 1149 -11.24 5.96 1.49
N SER A 1150 -11.89 5.83 0.33
CA SER A 1150 -12.21 6.97 -0.53
C SER A 1150 -13.17 7.97 0.12
N LEU A 1151 -14.17 7.51 0.88
CA LEU A 1151 -15.02 8.39 1.69
C LEU A 1151 -14.19 9.23 2.69
N ALA A 1152 -13.18 8.64 3.34
CA ALA A 1152 -12.32 9.35 4.28
C ALA A 1152 -11.41 10.39 3.60
N LEU A 1153 -10.79 10.03 2.46
CA LEU A 1153 -9.97 10.97 1.69
C LEU A 1153 -10.79 12.13 1.13
N MET A 1154 -11.98 11.85 0.57
CA MET A 1154 -12.88 12.88 0.04
C MET A 1154 -13.41 13.78 1.16
N ALA A 1155 -13.75 13.22 2.33
CA ALA A 1155 -14.15 14.01 3.50
C ALA A 1155 -13.07 15.03 3.90
N HIS A 1156 -11.78 14.66 3.89
CA HIS A 1156 -10.70 15.62 4.09
C HIS A 1156 -10.66 16.69 2.99
N LEU A 1157 -10.63 16.26 1.72
CA LEU A 1157 -10.46 17.18 0.58
C LEU A 1157 -11.59 18.21 0.44
N VAL A 1158 -12.84 17.86 0.71
CA VAL A 1158 -13.97 18.82 0.72
C VAL A 1158 -14.06 19.65 2.01
N GLY A 1159 -13.25 19.34 3.04
CA GLY A 1159 -13.27 20.00 4.34
C GLY A 1159 -14.40 19.52 5.28
N TYR A 1160 -14.99 18.35 5.04
CA TYR A 1160 -15.96 17.75 5.94
C TYR A 1160 -15.27 17.27 7.23
N ASN A 1161 -15.78 17.73 8.37
CA ASN A 1161 -15.24 17.38 9.68
C ASN A 1161 -15.76 16.00 10.13
N MET A 1162 -15.18 14.94 9.54
CA MET A 1162 -15.44 13.58 9.98
C MET A 1162 -14.93 13.38 11.40
N GLN A 1163 -15.79 12.86 12.27
CA GLN A 1163 -15.48 12.51 13.66
C GLN A 1163 -15.66 11.00 13.85
N TRP A 1164 -14.87 10.42 14.76
CA TRP A 1164 -14.90 9.00 15.07
C TRP A 1164 -15.20 8.78 16.56
N GLY A 1165 -15.75 7.61 16.87
CA GLY A 1165 -15.75 7.12 18.24
C GLY A 1165 -14.34 6.80 18.76
N ALA A 1166 -14.24 6.70 20.08
CA ALA A 1166 -13.19 5.88 20.69
C ALA A 1166 -13.41 4.42 20.24
N THR A 1167 -12.33 3.73 19.90
CA THR A 1167 -12.37 2.31 19.53
C THR A 1167 -12.85 1.47 20.71
N ALA A 1168 -13.68 0.45 20.49
CA ALA A 1168 -14.10 -0.44 21.56
C ALA A 1168 -12.89 -1.26 22.08
N LYS A 1169 -12.58 -1.14 23.37
CA LYS A 1169 -11.52 -1.91 24.06
C LYS A 1169 -12.07 -3.15 24.79
N GLU A 1170 -13.39 -3.29 24.86
CA GLU A 1170 -14.14 -4.41 25.42
C GLU A 1170 -15.23 -4.81 24.40
N LEU A 1171 -15.58 -6.09 24.33
CA LEU A 1171 -16.56 -6.60 23.36
C LEU A 1171 -17.99 -6.54 23.92
N GLU A 1172 -18.88 -5.80 23.26
CA GLU A 1172 -20.33 -5.95 23.52
C GLU A 1172 -20.84 -7.27 22.92
N GLU A 1173 -21.42 -8.14 23.74
CA GLU A 1173 -22.01 -9.40 23.26
C GLU A 1173 -23.18 -9.16 22.28
N SER A 1174 -23.10 -9.82 21.14
CA SER A 1174 -24.05 -9.68 20.03
C SER A 1174 -24.34 -11.02 19.36
N ASN A 1175 -25.42 -11.07 18.59
CA ASN A 1175 -25.89 -12.24 17.86
C ASN A 1175 -26.41 -11.83 16.47
N PHE A 1176 -26.68 -12.82 15.62
CA PHE A 1176 -27.18 -12.64 14.26
C PHE A 1176 -28.35 -11.62 14.17
N PHE A 1177 -29.34 -11.75 15.07
CA PHE A 1177 -30.53 -10.90 15.09
C PHE A 1177 -30.26 -9.44 15.49
N ARG A 1178 -29.21 -9.18 16.27
CA ARG A 1178 -28.74 -7.81 16.59
C ARG A 1178 -27.83 -7.24 15.50
N GLU A 1179 -26.97 -8.05 14.88
CA GLU A 1179 -26.00 -7.59 13.89
C GLU A 1179 -26.60 -7.31 12.52
N VAL A 1180 -27.51 -8.15 12.00
CA VAL A 1180 -28.09 -7.92 10.66
C VAL A 1180 -28.73 -6.51 10.53
N PRO A 1181 -29.54 -6.02 11.50
CA PRO A 1181 -30.03 -4.64 11.48
C PRO A 1181 -28.92 -3.58 11.60
N LYS A 1182 -27.84 -3.81 12.37
CA LYS A 1182 -26.68 -2.90 12.45
C LYS A 1182 -25.98 -2.79 11.10
N VAL A 1183 -25.67 -3.93 10.47
CA VAL A 1183 -25.02 -4.01 9.15
C VAL A 1183 -25.86 -3.26 8.10
N ILE A 1184 -27.16 -3.58 7.99
CA ILE A 1184 -28.05 -2.92 7.03
C ILE A 1184 -28.11 -1.41 7.29
N LYS A 1185 -28.29 -0.96 8.55
CA LYS A 1185 -28.40 0.47 8.88
C LYS A 1185 -27.11 1.24 8.65
N GLY A 1186 -25.96 0.65 8.96
CA GLY A 1186 -24.64 1.28 8.80
C GLY A 1186 -24.17 1.35 7.35
N TYR A 1187 -24.37 0.27 6.58
CA TYR A 1187 -23.81 0.11 5.23
C TYR A 1187 -24.83 0.38 4.11
N LYS A 1188 -26.07 0.80 4.42
CA LYS A 1188 -27.15 1.05 3.44
C LYS A 1188 -26.73 1.81 2.18
N PHE A 1189 -25.87 2.82 2.30
CA PHE A 1189 -25.42 3.64 1.16
C PHE A 1189 -24.41 2.89 0.28
N MET A 1190 -23.51 2.10 0.89
CA MET A 1190 -22.62 1.21 0.16
C MET A 1190 -23.45 0.13 -0.55
N TYR A 1191 -24.36 -0.56 0.14
CA TYR A 1191 -25.19 -1.60 -0.47
C TYR A 1191 -26.07 -1.04 -1.60
N LEU A 1192 -26.71 0.12 -1.44
CA LEU A 1192 -27.49 0.77 -2.50
C LEU A 1192 -26.62 1.07 -3.72
N PHE A 1193 -25.39 1.54 -3.52
CA PHE A 1193 -24.43 1.79 -4.59
C PHE A 1193 -23.98 0.50 -5.29
N MET A 1194 -23.63 -0.56 -4.53
CA MET A 1194 -23.25 -1.86 -5.09
C MET A 1194 -24.40 -2.53 -5.85
N ILE A 1195 -25.64 -2.46 -5.33
CA ILE A 1195 -26.84 -2.97 -6.00
C ILE A 1195 -27.12 -2.19 -7.29
N ALA A 1196 -26.93 -0.86 -7.29
CA ALA A 1196 -27.06 -0.04 -8.50
C ALA A 1196 -26.01 -0.42 -9.56
N ILE A 1197 -24.77 -0.71 -9.18
CA ILE A 1197 -23.73 -1.21 -10.10
C ILE A 1197 -24.14 -2.58 -10.66
N ILE A 1198 -24.53 -3.54 -9.82
CA ILE A 1198 -24.96 -4.89 -10.27
C ILE A 1198 -26.15 -4.78 -11.23
N ALA A 1199 -27.17 -3.98 -10.90
CA ALA A 1199 -28.31 -3.74 -11.77
C ALA A 1199 -27.90 -3.09 -13.11
N GLY A 1200 -26.96 -2.13 -13.07
CA GLY A 1200 -26.36 -1.53 -14.27
C GLY A 1200 -25.65 -2.55 -15.15
N MET A 1201 -24.78 -3.40 -14.57
CA MET A 1201 -24.07 -4.46 -15.28
C MET A 1201 -25.03 -5.48 -15.90
N CYS A 1202 -26.09 -5.90 -15.17
CA CYS A 1202 -27.11 -6.79 -15.72
C CYS A 1202 -27.92 -6.14 -16.85
N CYS A 1203 -28.24 -4.85 -16.74
CA CYS A 1203 -28.88 -4.09 -17.82
C CYS A 1203 -27.99 -4.02 -19.07
N LEU A 1204 -26.70 -3.72 -18.88
CA LEU A 1204 -25.69 -3.65 -19.94
C LEU A 1204 -25.30 -5.02 -20.53
N ALA A 1205 -25.62 -6.12 -19.86
CA ALA A 1205 -25.38 -7.47 -20.38
C ALA A 1205 -26.59 -8.06 -21.12
N PHE A 1206 -27.82 -7.68 -20.77
CA PHE A 1206 -29.04 -8.40 -21.21
C PHE A 1206 -30.22 -7.53 -21.70
N VAL A 1207 -30.19 -6.21 -21.54
CA VAL A 1207 -31.35 -5.33 -21.79
C VAL A 1207 -31.07 -4.24 -22.84
N VAL A 1208 -29.84 -3.73 -22.90
CA VAL A 1208 -29.44 -2.72 -23.90
C VAL A 1208 -29.23 -3.34 -25.30
N PRO A 1209 -29.31 -2.53 -26.38
CA PRO A 1209 -28.91 -2.96 -27.72
C PRO A 1209 -27.46 -3.48 -27.77
N VAL A 1210 -27.16 -4.32 -28.75
CA VAL A 1210 -25.87 -5.03 -28.88
C VAL A 1210 -24.68 -4.06 -28.93
N GLU A 1211 -24.89 -2.91 -29.57
CA GLU A 1211 -24.00 -1.73 -29.65
C GLU A 1211 -23.42 -1.35 -28.27
N TRP A 1212 -24.30 -1.27 -27.27
CA TRP A 1212 -23.99 -0.77 -25.93
C TRP A 1212 -23.70 -1.88 -24.93
N SER A 1213 -23.73 -3.14 -25.37
CA SER A 1213 -23.63 -4.31 -24.49
C SER A 1213 -22.19 -4.58 -24.03
N ILE A 1214 -21.99 -4.82 -22.72
CA ILE A 1214 -20.66 -5.08 -22.13
C ILE A 1214 -20.61 -6.49 -21.55
N THR A 1215 -20.22 -7.45 -22.38
CA THR A 1215 -20.18 -8.89 -22.07
C THR A 1215 -18.76 -9.47 -22.00
N LYS A 1216 -17.73 -8.73 -22.43
CA LYS A 1216 -16.31 -9.16 -22.44
C LYS A 1216 -15.83 -9.52 -21.03
N VAL A 1217 -15.41 -10.77 -20.83
CA VAL A 1217 -15.00 -11.32 -19.51
C VAL A 1217 -13.89 -10.50 -18.84
N THR A 1218 -12.90 -10.03 -19.61
CA THR A 1218 -11.79 -9.18 -19.13
C THR A 1218 -12.27 -7.84 -18.56
N VAL A 1219 -13.37 -7.29 -19.08
CA VAL A 1219 -13.96 -6.03 -18.63
C VAL A 1219 -14.87 -6.27 -17.42
N VAL A 1220 -15.66 -7.35 -17.43
CA VAL A 1220 -16.66 -7.68 -16.40
C VAL A 1220 -16.01 -8.15 -15.08
N VAL A 1221 -15.06 -9.09 -15.13
CA VAL A 1221 -14.54 -9.80 -13.95
C VAL A 1221 -13.93 -8.88 -12.88
N PRO A 1222 -13.08 -7.88 -13.21
CA PRO A 1222 -12.52 -6.99 -12.20
C PRO A 1222 -13.59 -6.21 -11.41
N LEU A 1223 -14.65 -5.76 -12.08
CA LEU A 1223 -15.74 -5.04 -11.43
C LEU A 1223 -16.60 -5.97 -10.56
N VAL A 1224 -16.90 -7.18 -11.03
CA VAL A 1224 -17.61 -8.20 -10.21
C VAL A 1224 -16.82 -8.50 -8.93
N LEU A 1225 -15.52 -8.76 -9.02
CA LEU A 1225 -14.69 -9.07 -7.84
C LEU A 1225 -14.62 -7.91 -6.84
N SER A 1226 -14.47 -6.67 -7.33
CA SER A 1226 -14.48 -5.47 -6.49
C SER A 1226 -15.81 -5.31 -5.76
N VAL A 1227 -16.94 -5.38 -6.47
CA VAL A 1227 -18.27 -5.24 -5.88
C VAL A 1227 -18.59 -6.38 -4.91
N SER A 1228 -18.25 -7.63 -5.26
CA SER A 1228 -18.44 -8.79 -4.39
C SER A 1228 -17.64 -8.66 -3.09
N SER A 1229 -16.40 -8.18 -3.13
CA SER A 1229 -15.59 -7.99 -1.91
C SER A 1229 -16.18 -6.92 -1.00
N HIS A 1230 -16.70 -5.81 -1.55
CA HIS A 1230 -17.42 -4.80 -0.76
C HIS A 1230 -18.70 -5.35 -0.12
N VAL A 1231 -19.50 -6.13 -0.85
CA VAL A 1231 -20.73 -6.75 -0.31
C VAL A 1231 -20.40 -7.79 0.77
N LEU A 1232 -19.34 -8.58 0.59
CA LEU A 1232 -18.94 -9.62 1.53
C LEU A 1232 -18.22 -9.09 2.77
N LEU A 1233 -17.51 -7.96 2.70
CA LEU A 1233 -16.73 -7.40 3.81
C LEU A 1233 -17.47 -7.37 5.17
N PRO A 1234 -18.64 -6.72 5.32
CA PRO A 1234 -19.38 -6.68 6.59
C PRO A 1234 -20.21 -7.94 6.88
N LEU A 1235 -20.24 -8.94 5.98
CA LEU A 1235 -21.04 -10.17 6.11
C LEU A 1235 -20.15 -11.38 6.41
N ALA A 1236 -19.25 -11.71 5.49
CA ALA A 1236 -18.38 -12.88 5.57
C ALA A 1236 -17.27 -12.77 6.62
N LEU A 1237 -16.92 -11.55 7.05
CA LEU A 1237 -15.87 -11.31 8.05
C LEU A 1237 -16.42 -10.93 9.44
N ASN A 1238 -17.74 -10.83 9.62
CA ASN A 1238 -18.35 -10.55 10.93
C ASN A 1238 -18.61 -11.88 11.69
N PRO A 1239 -17.89 -12.16 12.79
CA PRO A 1239 -17.99 -13.44 13.49
C PRO A 1239 -19.36 -13.66 14.15
N PHE A 1240 -20.04 -12.58 14.57
CA PHE A 1240 -21.34 -12.66 15.23
C PHE A 1240 -22.49 -13.12 14.32
N LEU A 1241 -22.34 -13.04 13.00
CA LEU A 1241 -23.35 -13.55 12.06
C LEU A 1241 -23.37 -15.09 11.99
N MET A 1242 -22.40 -15.77 12.61
CA MET A 1242 -22.44 -17.21 12.85
C MET A 1242 -23.07 -17.58 14.21
N ASN A 1243 -23.36 -16.59 15.07
CA ASN A 1243 -23.94 -16.83 16.39
C ASN A 1243 -25.47 -16.66 16.38
N PHE A 1244 -26.19 -17.78 16.52
CA PHE A 1244 -27.65 -17.83 16.53
C PHE A 1244 -28.27 -17.99 17.93
N THR A 1245 -27.48 -17.86 19.02
CA THR A 1245 -28.05 -17.80 20.38
C THR A 1245 -28.84 -16.51 20.60
N TYR A 1246 -29.90 -16.59 21.41
CA TYR A 1246 -30.91 -15.53 21.58
C TYR A 1246 -30.62 -14.62 22.78
#